data_AF-E2ZLY3-F1
#
_entry.id   AF-E2ZLY3-F1
#
_cell.length_a   1.000
_cell.length_b   1.000
_cell.length_c   1.000
_cell.angle_alpha   90.00
_cell.angle_beta   90.00
_cell.angle_gamma   90.00
#
_symmetry.space_group_name_H-M   'P 1'
#
loop_
_entity.id
_entity.type
_entity.pdbx_description
1 polymer ?
#
loop_
_entity_poly.entity_id
_entity_poly.type
_entity_poly.pdbx_seq_one_letter_code
_entity_poly.pdbx_strand_id
1 'polypeptide(L)'
;MKQGKLIRRAVSAALAGCMMFTLSAPALAESTDALMQLSMTRRSAVSVLDAENGDIVNYGITVTHGKKAIPVTSANCDNILGDSSDSTLSYDPAAKKLTSNGTIYGLLSINAPGVDVELNGKYFALQDSGLNGILTIENANDVTVSSQKFAAVQSDVNVTCTGKLTVITNDSSWAAIGRNLTVHSAASVQIESEGDSAVGGDVIIECACPATFFKKNQNGRIAQSITYAGDYGYYTDDTADTAIDPNVMPIPVETAKYVRIAPKMRYNINTAEDAAIKLQGQNTELKTAFAGEKVTVTAAGRENAEFTDWTDPNGVLKSDQLTAKEVNFTMPDEDVTLIPNYNVVQDYGLEVGSENTTPTRVTSKNCKDILGNGVLSYDPTTQTLKSDGRIKRSSLKINAPGKDINLDGKDQIAVAAKLIVEKARNVKVNSNELAAIMARNDTSTIDCTGEVDISGGFMAVNGSLNIINSSKVNIYTNCAAAVNYDATITSKGDVTIESTDGRAAQKLTINKADNVTVIIKDTQAISENTKITASGTVILKNTAEGGPVGTVDFTQADGKKYVYYTSEAEDAKLIDPRIHPLPDTVESSYLRIEPRETYYSITVANGTAQVGDDTTGQITTAFEGETVTVKANAPTDEDAAKGVKFHHWKVEEGSTAFTLTDGKLGSKEEAGTEEISFDMPKGDVKLTAVYSIPASVLRSTVTVTGGTAKSTLGEGSDIPAEIGTTVEITATPYDAEKYPGMEFVEWEIKYPDSFYEKFPGGIPENLQLKLDNA
;
A
#
# COMPACT_ATOMS: atom_id res chain seq x y z
N MET A 1 -87.43 -59.44 -19.81
CA MET A 1 -88.59 -58.84 -19.09
C MET A 1 -88.36 -58.91 -17.59
N LYS A 2 -88.73 -57.84 -16.89
CA LYS A 2 -88.47 -57.56 -15.47
C LYS A 2 -89.34 -58.43 -14.56
N GLN A 3 -88.74 -59.25 -13.68
CA GLN A 3 -89.32 -59.63 -12.38
C GLN A 3 -88.35 -60.32 -11.39
N GLY A 4 -87.09 -60.59 -11.74
CA GLY A 4 -86.14 -61.28 -10.84
C GLY A 4 -85.26 -60.40 -9.93
N LYS A 5 -85.27 -59.07 -10.08
CA LYS A 5 -84.28 -58.17 -9.44
C LYS A 5 -84.59 -57.74 -8.00
N LEU A 6 -85.73 -58.14 -7.42
CA LEU A 6 -86.15 -57.63 -6.09
C LEU A 6 -85.97 -58.60 -4.91
N ILE A 7 -85.58 -59.86 -5.12
CA ILE A 7 -85.51 -60.85 -4.00
C ILE A 7 -84.09 -61.08 -3.46
N ARG A 8 -83.01 -60.75 -4.19
CA ARG A 8 -81.63 -60.91 -3.66
C ARG A 8 -81.13 -59.78 -2.77
N ARG A 9 -81.82 -58.62 -2.70
CA ARG A 9 -81.45 -57.50 -1.81
C ARG A 9 -81.93 -57.68 -0.36
N ALA A 10 -82.77 -58.66 -0.07
CA ALA A 10 -83.26 -58.91 1.29
C ALA A 10 -82.33 -59.83 2.13
N VAL A 11 -81.44 -60.61 1.51
CA VAL A 11 -80.56 -61.55 2.24
C VAL A 11 -79.27 -60.87 2.72
N SER A 12 -78.81 -59.80 2.05
CA SER A 12 -77.63 -59.03 2.49
C SER A 12 -77.86 -58.14 3.71
N ALA A 13 -79.12 -57.85 4.06
CA ALA A 13 -79.45 -57.07 5.26
C ALA A 13 -79.56 -57.93 6.54
N ALA A 14 -79.75 -59.25 6.41
CA ALA A 14 -79.86 -60.15 7.56
C ALA A 14 -78.50 -60.64 8.10
N LEU A 15 -77.44 -60.67 7.26
CA LEU A 15 -76.11 -61.13 7.68
C LEU A 15 -75.29 -60.05 8.41
N ALA A 16 -75.64 -58.77 8.22
CA ALA A 16 -75.01 -57.64 8.93
C ALA A 16 -75.47 -57.51 10.40
N GLY A 17 -76.51 -58.24 10.82
CA GLY A 17 -77.06 -58.22 12.18
C GLY A 17 -76.43 -59.20 13.19
N CYS A 18 -75.59 -60.15 12.75
CA CYS A 18 -75.09 -61.24 13.60
C CYS A 18 -73.60 -61.14 13.99
N MET A 19 -72.91 -60.03 13.73
CA MET A 19 -71.48 -59.86 14.10
C MET A 19 -71.22 -58.93 15.29
N MET A 20 -72.25 -58.62 16.10
CA MET A 20 -72.01 -58.28 17.50
C MET A 20 -71.92 -59.58 18.30
N PHE A 21 -70.94 -59.65 19.22
CA PHE A 21 -70.65 -60.71 20.21
C PHE A 21 -69.47 -61.66 19.91
N THR A 22 -68.31 -61.23 20.42
CA THR A 22 -67.30 -62.02 21.15
C THR A 22 -66.98 -63.43 20.64
N LEU A 23 -65.93 -63.58 19.80
CA LEU A 23 -65.17 -64.84 19.73
C LEU A 23 -63.67 -64.60 19.50
N SER A 24 -62.88 -65.39 20.22
CA SER A 24 -61.42 -65.40 20.36
C SER A 24 -60.66 -65.80 19.08
N ALA A 25 -59.39 -65.36 19.01
CA ALA A 25 -58.44 -65.44 17.90
C ALA A 25 -58.30 -66.79 17.13
N PRO A 26 -58.54 -67.99 17.70
CA PRO A 26 -58.42 -69.23 16.92
C PRO A 26 -59.57 -69.45 15.92
N ALA A 27 -60.77 -68.92 16.17
CA ALA A 27 -61.93 -69.10 15.30
C ALA A 27 -61.93 -68.18 14.07
N LEU A 28 -61.15 -67.09 14.11
CA LEU A 28 -60.94 -66.22 12.94
C LEU A 28 -60.11 -66.91 11.86
N ALA A 29 -59.12 -67.73 12.23
CA ALA A 29 -58.24 -68.40 11.26
C ALA A 29 -59.00 -69.47 10.45
N GLU A 30 -59.79 -70.34 11.11
CA GLU A 30 -60.61 -71.34 10.41
C GLU A 30 -61.74 -70.71 9.57
N SER A 31 -62.35 -69.62 10.05
CA SER A 31 -63.34 -68.87 9.25
C SER A 31 -62.72 -68.20 8.02
N THR A 32 -61.46 -67.77 8.09
CA THR A 32 -60.76 -67.13 6.96
C THR A 32 -60.33 -68.17 5.94
N ASP A 33 -59.89 -69.35 6.37
CA ASP A 33 -59.55 -70.46 5.48
C ASP A 33 -60.80 -71.05 4.80
N ALA A 34 -61.93 -71.17 5.51
CA ALA A 34 -63.18 -71.62 4.92
C ALA A 34 -63.76 -70.59 3.94
N LEU A 35 -63.62 -69.27 4.21
CA LEU A 35 -63.96 -68.19 3.27
C LEU A 35 -62.99 -68.12 2.08
N MET A 36 -61.69 -68.34 2.29
CA MET A 36 -60.70 -68.41 1.22
C MET A 36 -60.96 -69.62 0.33
N GLN A 37 -61.23 -70.80 0.89
CA GLN A 37 -61.65 -71.97 0.11
C GLN A 37 -62.96 -71.72 -0.63
N LEU A 38 -64.01 -71.20 0.01
CA LEU A 38 -65.26 -70.83 -0.68
C LEU A 38 -65.09 -69.73 -1.75
N SER A 39 -64.08 -68.86 -1.63
CA SER A 39 -63.72 -67.86 -2.65
C SER A 39 -62.90 -68.45 -3.78
N MET A 40 -62.02 -69.43 -3.50
CA MET A 40 -61.23 -70.15 -4.50
C MET A 40 -62.11 -71.13 -5.29
N THR A 41 -63.02 -71.84 -4.62
CA THR A 41 -64.01 -72.72 -5.28
C THR A 41 -65.07 -71.90 -6.03
N ARG A 42 -65.43 -70.68 -5.57
CA ARG A 42 -66.25 -69.77 -6.38
C ARG A 42 -65.51 -69.17 -7.55
N ARG A 43 -64.21 -68.82 -7.44
CA ARG A 43 -63.42 -68.35 -8.59
C ARG A 43 -63.23 -69.45 -9.64
N SER A 44 -63.04 -70.70 -9.21
CA SER A 44 -62.97 -71.85 -10.13
C SER A 44 -64.33 -72.22 -10.71
N ALA A 45 -65.45 -72.01 -10.00
CA ALA A 45 -66.79 -72.25 -10.52
C ALA A 45 -67.33 -71.09 -11.39
N VAL A 46 -66.85 -69.86 -11.18
CA VAL A 46 -67.16 -68.69 -12.04
C VAL A 46 -66.42 -68.80 -13.37
N SER A 47 -65.20 -69.35 -13.41
CA SER A 47 -64.48 -69.60 -14.67
C SER A 47 -65.11 -70.70 -15.54
N VAL A 48 -65.94 -71.59 -14.98
CA VAL A 48 -66.67 -72.59 -15.79
C VAL A 48 -68.03 -72.06 -16.27
N LEU A 49 -68.61 -71.05 -15.59
CA LEU A 49 -69.87 -70.43 -16.00
C LEU A 49 -69.68 -69.30 -17.04
N ASP A 50 -68.53 -68.64 -17.09
CA ASP A 50 -68.22 -67.64 -18.14
C ASP A 50 -67.94 -68.31 -19.50
N ALA A 51 -67.47 -69.57 -19.50
CA ALA A 51 -67.24 -70.35 -20.72
C ALA A 51 -68.53 -70.76 -21.45
N GLU A 52 -69.67 -70.84 -20.75
CA GLU A 52 -70.98 -71.15 -21.35
C GLU A 52 -71.75 -69.91 -21.82
N ASN A 53 -71.23 -68.69 -21.58
CA ASN A 53 -71.92 -67.44 -21.94
C ASN A 53 -71.22 -66.62 -23.05
N GLY A 54 -70.09 -67.09 -23.59
CA GLY A 54 -69.41 -66.47 -24.75
C GLY A 54 -68.73 -65.14 -24.47
N ASP A 55 -68.53 -64.76 -23.20
CA ASP A 55 -67.86 -63.51 -22.83
C ASP A 55 -66.33 -63.70 -22.84
N ILE A 56 -65.67 -63.04 -23.77
CA ILE A 56 -64.21 -63.04 -23.93
C ILE A 56 -63.57 -62.21 -22.79
N VAL A 57 -62.76 -62.85 -21.93
CA VAL A 57 -62.04 -62.16 -20.83
C VAL A 57 -60.80 -61.47 -21.40
N ASN A 58 -60.59 -60.19 -21.11
CA ASN A 58 -59.38 -59.44 -21.47
C ASN A 58 -58.43 -59.38 -20.27
N TYR A 59 -57.17 -59.78 -20.46
CA TYR A 59 -56.17 -59.84 -19.40
C TYR A 59 -55.38 -58.55 -19.19
N GLY A 60 -55.67 -57.49 -19.95
CA GLY A 60 -54.98 -56.20 -19.84
C GLY A 60 -53.56 -56.20 -20.41
N ILE A 61 -53.17 -57.27 -21.10
CA ILE A 61 -51.89 -57.42 -21.78
C ILE A 61 -52.08 -57.10 -23.26
N THR A 62 -51.15 -56.34 -23.85
CA THR A 62 -51.13 -56.07 -25.27
C THR A 62 -49.82 -56.54 -25.87
N VAL A 63 -49.88 -57.41 -26.88
CA VAL A 63 -48.72 -57.84 -27.67
C VAL A 63 -48.82 -57.22 -29.05
N THR A 64 -47.82 -56.46 -29.46
CA THR A 64 -47.69 -55.91 -30.80
C THR A 64 -46.63 -56.67 -31.57
N HIS A 65 -47.02 -57.34 -32.66
CA HIS A 65 -46.11 -58.07 -33.53
C HIS A 65 -46.14 -57.45 -34.94
N GLY A 66 -44.98 -57.01 -35.44
CA GLY A 66 -44.89 -56.20 -36.64
C GLY A 66 -45.67 -54.88 -36.48
N LYS A 67 -46.75 -54.68 -37.25
CA LYS A 67 -47.63 -53.50 -37.13
C LYS A 67 -48.96 -53.78 -36.42
N LYS A 68 -49.16 -55.00 -35.94
CA LYS A 68 -50.45 -55.48 -35.42
C LYS A 68 -50.41 -55.54 -33.89
N ALA A 69 -51.24 -54.72 -33.24
CA ALA A 69 -51.50 -54.81 -31.81
C ALA A 69 -52.58 -55.87 -31.54
N ILE A 70 -52.29 -56.78 -30.62
CA ILE A 70 -53.11 -57.95 -30.29
C ILE A 70 -53.41 -57.89 -28.78
N PRO A 71 -54.66 -57.61 -28.37
CA PRO A 71 -55.04 -57.75 -26.98
C PRO A 71 -55.06 -59.24 -26.60
N VAL A 72 -54.52 -59.58 -25.44
CA VAL A 72 -54.52 -60.95 -24.93
C VAL A 72 -55.80 -61.20 -24.16
N THR A 73 -56.51 -62.24 -24.58
CA THR A 73 -57.84 -62.61 -24.09
C THR A 73 -57.94 -64.11 -23.85
N SER A 74 -59.00 -64.57 -23.19
CA SER A 74 -59.26 -66.00 -23.01
C SER A 74 -59.42 -66.78 -24.33
N ALA A 75 -59.69 -66.10 -25.45
CA ALA A 75 -59.85 -66.73 -26.76
C ALA A 75 -58.52 -66.99 -27.51
N ASN A 76 -57.45 -66.26 -27.17
CA ASN A 76 -56.15 -66.35 -27.85
C ASN A 76 -54.96 -66.52 -26.88
N CYS A 77 -55.19 -66.74 -25.59
CA CYS A 77 -54.11 -66.88 -24.61
C CYS A 77 -53.22 -68.10 -24.86
N ASP A 78 -53.70 -69.16 -25.50
CA ASP A 78 -52.88 -70.34 -25.81
C ASP A 78 -51.98 -70.14 -27.03
N ASN A 79 -52.34 -69.22 -27.94
CA ASN A 79 -51.53 -68.83 -29.09
C ASN A 79 -51.87 -67.40 -29.55
N ILE A 80 -51.14 -66.42 -29.01
CA ILE A 80 -51.42 -65.00 -29.20
C ILE A 80 -51.07 -64.53 -30.61
N LEU A 81 -50.03 -65.11 -31.22
CA LEU A 81 -49.53 -64.74 -32.55
C LEU A 81 -50.25 -65.48 -33.69
N GLY A 82 -50.99 -66.55 -33.38
CA GLY A 82 -51.69 -67.40 -34.36
C GLY A 82 -50.75 -68.35 -35.10
N ASP A 83 -51.27 -69.06 -36.10
CA ASP A 83 -50.51 -70.11 -36.84
C ASP A 83 -49.44 -69.55 -37.81
N SER A 84 -49.22 -68.24 -37.81
CA SER A 84 -48.32 -67.54 -38.73
C SER A 84 -46.87 -67.44 -38.26
N SER A 85 -46.51 -68.02 -37.11
CA SER A 85 -45.16 -67.94 -36.54
C SER A 85 -44.55 -69.31 -36.24
N ASP A 86 -43.23 -69.42 -36.40
CA ASP A 86 -42.40 -70.57 -35.97
C ASP A 86 -42.22 -70.65 -34.44
N SER A 87 -43.00 -69.86 -33.71
CA SER A 87 -43.01 -69.77 -32.26
C SER A 87 -44.44 -69.68 -31.77
N THR A 88 -44.69 -70.26 -30.60
CA THR A 88 -45.95 -70.12 -29.87
C THR A 88 -45.72 -69.14 -28.73
N LEU A 89 -46.48 -68.04 -28.70
CA LEU A 89 -46.51 -67.11 -27.58
C LEU A 89 -47.84 -67.31 -26.85
N SER A 90 -47.76 -67.76 -25.60
CA SER A 90 -48.93 -68.07 -24.78
C SER A 90 -48.89 -67.33 -23.44
N TYR A 91 -50.06 -67.11 -22.86
CA TYR A 91 -50.24 -66.51 -21.56
C TYR A 91 -50.96 -67.49 -20.64
N ASP A 92 -50.35 -67.81 -19.50
CA ASP A 92 -50.97 -68.57 -18.42
C ASP A 92 -51.59 -67.60 -17.40
N PRO A 93 -52.93 -67.51 -17.30
CA PRO A 93 -53.60 -66.63 -16.35
C PRO A 93 -53.41 -67.02 -14.89
N ALA A 94 -53.15 -68.30 -14.59
CA ALA A 94 -52.96 -68.79 -13.23
C ALA A 94 -51.55 -68.44 -12.72
N ALA A 95 -50.54 -68.62 -13.57
CA ALA A 95 -49.17 -68.25 -13.27
C ALA A 95 -48.87 -66.75 -13.48
N LYS A 96 -49.77 -66.02 -14.16
CA LYS A 96 -49.55 -64.63 -14.62
C LYS A 96 -48.25 -64.51 -15.42
N LYS A 97 -48.07 -65.42 -16.37
CA LYS A 97 -46.82 -65.58 -17.08
C LYS A 97 -47.05 -65.69 -18.59
N LEU A 98 -46.37 -64.83 -19.33
CA LEU A 98 -46.32 -64.86 -20.79
C LEU A 98 -45.08 -65.64 -21.21
N THR A 99 -45.24 -66.73 -21.95
CA THR A 99 -44.13 -67.61 -22.37
C THR A 99 -44.08 -67.73 -23.88
N SER A 100 -42.89 -67.61 -24.48
CA SER A 100 -42.67 -68.04 -25.86
C SER A 100 -41.84 -69.32 -25.94
N ASN A 101 -42.13 -70.15 -26.94
CA ASN A 101 -41.30 -71.29 -27.31
C ASN A 101 -41.06 -71.29 -28.82
N GLY A 102 -39.80 -71.04 -29.21
CA GLY A 102 -39.37 -70.94 -30.61
C GLY A 102 -39.00 -69.50 -31.00
N THR A 103 -38.59 -69.32 -32.26
CA THR A 103 -38.09 -68.02 -32.75
C THR A 103 -39.23 -67.11 -33.20
N ILE A 104 -39.33 -65.91 -32.61
CA ILE A 104 -40.22 -64.86 -33.10
C ILE A 104 -39.45 -64.01 -34.11
N TYR A 105 -40.07 -63.70 -35.25
CA TYR A 105 -39.46 -62.89 -36.31
C TYR A 105 -40.01 -61.46 -36.32
N GLY A 106 -39.13 -60.47 -36.46
CA GLY A 106 -39.51 -59.06 -36.67
C GLY A 106 -39.63 -58.23 -35.39
N LEU A 107 -40.50 -57.21 -35.42
CA LEU A 107 -40.73 -56.29 -34.28
C LEU A 107 -41.66 -56.93 -33.24
N LEU A 108 -41.30 -56.87 -31.96
CA LEU A 108 -42.13 -57.36 -30.86
C LEU A 108 -42.18 -56.33 -29.72
N SER A 109 -43.38 -55.85 -29.40
CA SER A 109 -43.64 -55.02 -28.23
C SER A 109 -44.67 -55.70 -27.32
N ILE A 110 -44.39 -55.75 -26.02
CA ILE A 110 -45.23 -56.42 -25.02
C ILE A 110 -45.48 -55.43 -23.89
N ASN A 111 -46.73 -55.03 -23.67
CA ASN A 111 -47.15 -54.32 -22.47
C ASN A 111 -47.88 -55.31 -21.56
N ALA A 112 -47.27 -55.68 -20.44
CA ALA A 112 -47.69 -56.79 -19.59
C ALA A 112 -47.72 -56.40 -18.09
N PRO A 113 -48.67 -55.54 -17.67
CA PRO A 113 -48.73 -55.02 -16.30
C PRO A 113 -48.84 -56.13 -15.24
N GLY A 114 -47.81 -56.26 -14.38
CA GLY A 114 -47.80 -57.21 -13.27
C GLY A 114 -47.72 -58.69 -13.69
N VAL A 115 -47.15 -58.95 -14.86
CA VAL A 115 -47.01 -60.27 -15.48
C VAL A 115 -45.53 -60.54 -15.76
N ASP A 116 -45.12 -61.79 -15.55
CA ASP A 116 -43.76 -62.23 -15.90
C ASP A 116 -43.69 -62.54 -17.39
N VAL A 117 -42.63 -62.10 -18.06
CA VAL A 117 -42.41 -62.33 -19.50
C VAL A 117 -41.18 -63.21 -19.67
N GLU A 118 -41.37 -64.41 -20.21
CA GLU A 118 -40.29 -65.35 -20.51
C GLU A 118 -40.28 -65.72 -22.00
N LEU A 119 -39.27 -65.24 -22.73
CA LEU A 119 -39.12 -65.52 -24.15
C LEU A 119 -37.99 -66.53 -24.37
N ASN A 120 -38.32 -67.75 -24.76
CA ASN A 120 -37.35 -68.84 -24.91
C ASN A 120 -37.19 -69.25 -26.37
N GLY A 121 -36.02 -68.90 -26.93
CA GLY A 121 -35.62 -69.23 -28.28
C GLY A 121 -34.87 -70.56 -28.38
N LYS A 122 -35.19 -71.36 -29.40
CA LYS A 122 -34.29 -72.45 -29.82
C LYS A 122 -33.07 -71.93 -30.59
N TYR A 123 -33.28 -70.87 -31.39
CA TYR A 123 -32.25 -70.20 -32.20
C TYR A 123 -32.16 -68.69 -31.96
N PHE A 124 -33.28 -68.00 -31.81
CA PHE A 124 -33.32 -66.66 -31.23
C PHE A 124 -34.63 -66.61 -30.45
N ALA A 125 -34.73 -65.87 -29.36
CA ALA A 125 -36.05 -65.53 -28.84
C ALA A 125 -36.73 -64.54 -29.79
N LEU A 126 -35.94 -63.59 -30.32
CA LEU A 126 -36.34 -62.64 -31.35
C LEU A 126 -35.25 -62.48 -32.43
N GLN A 127 -35.60 -62.79 -33.68
CA GLN A 127 -34.72 -62.64 -34.85
C GLN A 127 -35.18 -61.46 -35.72
N ASP A 128 -34.22 -60.67 -36.22
CA ASP A 128 -34.53 -59.58 -37.16
C ASP A 128 -34.83 -60.15 -38.55
N SER A 129 -35.97 -59.75 -39.11
CA SER A 129 -36.41 -60.13 -40.45
C SER A 129 -36.12 -59.05 -41.51
N GLY A 130 -35.17 -58.15 -41.24
CA GLY A 130 -34.81 -57.02 -42.11
C GLY A 130 -35.65 -55.75 -41.87
N LEU A 131 -36.34 -55.67 -40.72
CA LEU A 131 -37.16 -54.52 -40.33
C LEU A 131 -36.52 -53.69 -39.21
N ASN A 132 -35.26 -53.97 -38.85
CA ASN A 132 -34.62 -53.48 -37.62
C ASN A 132 -35.48 -53.81 -36.40
N GLY A 133 -35.88 -55.08 -36.26
CA GLY A 133 -36.79 -55.52 -35.19
C GLY A 133 -36.30 -55.10 -33.81
N ILE A 134 -37.14 -54.51 -32.98
CA ILE A 134 -36.81 -54.12 -31.59
C ILE A 134 -37.65 -55.02 -30.66
N LEU A 135 -37.06 -55.48 -29.56
CA LEU A 135 -37.82 -56.02 -28.44
C LEU A 135 -38.15 -54.88 -27.48
N THR A 136 -39.43 -54.58 -27.29
CA THR A 136 -39.88 -53.60 -26.29
C THR A 136 -40.77 -54.29 -25.26
N ILE A 137 -40.41 -54.23 -23.99
CA ILE A 137 -41.22 -54.79 -22.90
C ILE A 137 -41.53 -53.69 -21.90
N GLU A 138 -42.81 -53.47 -21.60
CA GLU A 138 -43.30 -52.44 -20.70
C GLU A 138 -44.16 -53.04 -19.58
N ASN A 139 -44.04 -52.47 -18.38
CA ASN A 139 -44.84 -52.77 -17.19
C ASN A 139 -44.78 -54.23 -16.69
N ALA A 140 -43.82 -55.03 -17.15
CA ALA A 140 -43.63 -56.40 -16.70
C ALA A 140 -43.16 -56.48 -15.24
N ASN A 141 -43.39 -57.62 -14.60
CA ASN A 141 -42.79 -57.93 -13.31
C ASN A 141 -41.35 -58.41 -13.52
N ASP A 142 -41.11 -59.70 -13.80
CA ASP A 142 -39.81 -60.20 -14.24
C ASP A 142 -39.75 -60.37 -15.76
N VAL A 143 -38.57 -60.16 -16.34
CA VAL A 143 -38.32 -60.34 -17.78
C VAL A 143 -37.14 -61.28 -17.97
N THR A 144 -37.38 -62.42 -18.60
CA THR A 144 -36.34 -63.39 -18.97
C THR A 144 -36.36 -63.61 -20.48
N VAL A 145 -35.21 -63.45 -21.12
CA VAL A 145 -35.07 -63.70 -22.56
C VAL A 145 -33.88 -64.63 -22.76
N SER A 146 -34.12 -65.81 -23.33
CA SER A 146 -33.09 -66.82 -23.47
C SER A 146 -33.02 -67.40 -24.87
N SER A 147 -31.84 -67.87 -25.28
CA SER A 147 -31.70 -68.73 -26.45
C SER A 147 -30.70 -69.86 -26.24
N GLN A 148 -30.98 -71.00 -26.88
CA GLN A 148 -30.09 -72.18 -26.88
C GLN A 148 -29.01 -72.14 -27.96
N LYS A 149 -29.25 -71.44 -29.07
CA LYS A 149 -28.31 -71.21 -30.17
C LYS A 149 -28.36 -69.73 -30.55
N PHE A 150 -27.32 -69.15 -31.13
CA PHE A 150 -27.19 -67.73 -31.47
C PHE A 150 -27.57 -66.73 -30.35
N ALA A 151 -27.87 -65.47 -30.69
CA ALA A 151 -28.25 -64.44 -29.72
C ALA A 151 -29.63 -64.70 -29.10
N ALA A 152 -29.87 -64.24 -27.87
CA ALA A 152 -31.21 -64.23 -27.30
C ALA A 152 -32.12 -63.25 -28.08
N VAL A 153 -31.57 -62.06 -28.38
CA VAL A 153 -32.20 -61.08 -29.27
C VAL A 153 -31.17 -60.59 -30.28
N GLN A 154 -31.47 -60.67 -31.57
CA GLN A 154 -30.53 -60.26 -32.61
C GLN A 154 -30.32 -58.73 -32.69
N SER A 155 -31.24 -57.95 -32.15
CA SER A 155 -31.33 -56.49 -32.36
C SER A 155 -31.51 -55.74 -31.03
N ASP A 156 -32.08 -54.53 -31.04
CA ASP A 156 -32.21 -53.65 -29.88
C ASP A 156 -33.26 -54.17 -28.87
N VAL A 157 -32.97 -53.96 -27.58
CA VAL A 157 -33.82 -54.37 -26.46
C VAL A 157 -34.11 -53.15 -25.57
N ASN A 158 -35.40 -52.84 -25.39
CA ASN A 158 -35.86 -51.79 -24.48
C ASN A 158 -36.79 -52.41 -23.43
N VAL A 159 -36.46 -52.27 -22.14
CA VAL A 159 -37.21 -52.91 -21.05
C VAL A 159 -37.54 -51.93 -19.95
N THR A 160 -38.80 -51.97 -19.53
CA THR A 160 -39.32 -51.38 -18.29
C THR A 160 -39.97 -52.49 -17.48
N CYS A 161 -39.33 -52.91 -16.39
CA CYS A 161 -39.87 -53.90 -15.47
C CYS A 161 -39.71 -53.46 -14.00
N THR A 162 -40.44 -54.12 -13.10
CA THR A 162 -40.37 -53.85 -11.66
C THR A 162 -39.47 -54.84 -10.92
N GLY A 163 -39.31 -56.04 -11.47
CA GLY A 163 -38.43 -57.09 -10.99
C GLY A 163 -37.12 -57.15 -11.78
N LYS A 164 -36.61 -58.35 -12.02
CA LYS A 164 -35.31 -58.61 -12.64
C LYS A 164 -35.41 -58.73 -14.15
N LEU A 165 -34.47 -58.10 -14.85
CA LEU A 165 -34.18 -58.38 -16.26
C LEU A 165 -33.05 -59.41 -16.35
N THR A 166 -33.31 -60.53 -17.02
CA THR A 166 -32.33 -61.59 -17.28
C THR A 166 -32.27 -61.88 -18.77
N VAL A 167 -31.09 -61.79 -19.39
CA VAL A 167 -30.89 -62.17 -20.79
C VAL A 167 -29.72 -63.14 -20.88
N ILE A 168 -29.96 -64.35 -21.39
CA ILE A 168 -28.97 -65.44 -21.38
C ILE A 168 -28.86 -66.07 -22.76
N THR A 169 -27.64 -66.25 -23.27
CA THR A 169 -27.38 -67.16 -24.39
C THR A 169 -26.33 -68.20 -24.05
N ASN A 170 -26.57 -69.43 -24.53
CA ASN A 170 -25.64 -70.55 -24.41
C ASN A 170 -24.73 -70.74 -25.63
N ASP A 171 -24.83 -69.87 -26.66
CA ASP A 171 -24.04 -69.99 -27.88
C ASP A 171 -22.70 -69.24 -27.76
N SER A 172 -21.59 -69.94 -28.04
CA SER A 172 -20.25 -69.39 -27.91
C SER A 172 -19.84 -68.39 -29.01
N SER A 173 -20.68 -68.17 -30.02
CA SER A 173 -20.37 -67.32 -31.18
C SER A 173 -21.15 -66.02 -31.24
N TRP A 174 -22.12 -65.80 -30.34
CA TRP A 174 -23.03 -64.65 -30.40
C TRP A 174 -23.09 -63.91 -29.07
N ALA A 175 -23.39 -62.61 -29.13
CA ALA A 175 -23.78 -61.85 -27.96
C ALA A 175 -25.18 -62.23 -27.47
N ALA A 176 -25.49 -62.08 -26.18
CA ALA A 176 -26.85 -62.30 -25.68
C ALA A 176 -27.84 -61.33 -26.33
N ILE A 177 -27.40 -60.07 -26.50
CA ILE A 177 -28.09 -59.03 -27.26
C ILE A 177 -27.20 -58.58 -28.41
N GLY A 178 -27.68 -58.67 -29.65
CA GLY A 178 -26.88 -58.40 -30.84
C GLY A 178 -26.58 -56.92 -31.09
N ARG A 179 -27.43 -56.01 -30.60
CA ARG A 179 -27.27 -54.55 -30.76
C ARG A 179 -27.32 -53.84 -29.40
N ASN A 180 -28.24 -52.90 -29.18
CA ASN A 180 -28.26 -52.05 -28.00
C ASN A 180 -29.21 -52.56 -26.91
N LEU A 181 -28.93 -52.21 -25.66
CA LEU A 181 -29.80 -52.45 -24.50
C LEU A 181 -30.15 -51.13 -23.82
N THR A 182 -31.44 -50.84 -23.66
CA THR A 182 -31.96 -49.74 -22.83
C THR A 182 -32.84 -50.31 -21.71
N VAL A 183 -32.50 -50.01 -20.46
CA VAL A 183 -33.29 -50.39 -19.29
C VAL A 183 -33.78 -49.12 -18.61
N HIS A 184 -35.07 -48.84 -18.72
CA HIS A 184 -35.70 -47.67 -18.10
C HIS A 184 -35.96 -47.89 -16.60
N SER A 185 -36.34 -49.12 -16.22
CA SER A 185 -36.57 -49.53 -14.83
C SER A 185 -36.35 -51.04 -14.69
N ALA A 186 -35.71 -51.46 -13.61
CA ALA A 186 -35.59 -52.83 -13.14
C ALA A 186 -35.13 -52.82 -11.67
N ALA A 187 -35.41 -53.89 -10.91
CA ALA A 187 -34.80 -54.11 -9.60
C ALA A 187 -33.34 -54.61 -9.72
N SER A 188 -33.03 -55.34 -10.79
CA SER A 188 -31.66 -55.73 -11.15
C SER A 188 -31.58 -56.17 -12.61
N VAL A 189 -30.38 -56.09 -13.19
CA VAL A 189 -30.10 -56.51 -14.58
C VAL A 189 -29.02 -57.59 -14.58
N GLN A 190 -29.23 -58.66 -15.35
CA GLN A 190 -28.25 -59.73 -15.55
C GLN A 190 -28.20 -60.11 -17.03
N ILE A 191 -27.05 -59.93 -17.66
CA ILE A 191 -26.81 -60.30 -19.05
C ILE A 191 -25.65 -61.28 -19.10
N GLU A 192 -25.90 -62.48 -19.60
CA GLU A 192 -24.90 -63.55 -19.68
C GLU A 192 -24.79 -64.09 -21.10
N SER A 193 -23.55 -64.22 -21.54
CA SER A 193 -23.24 -64.75 -22.86
C SER A 193 -22.07 -65.73 -22.79
N GLU A 194 -22.23 -66.88 -23.43
CA GLU A 194 -21.12 -67.80 -23.70
C GLU A 194 -20.19 -67.27 -24.80
N GLY A 195 -20.61 -66.26 -25.57
CA GLY A 195 -19.87 -65.68 -26.69
C GLY A 195 -18.84 -64.61 -26.33
N ASP A 196 -18.36 -63.91 -27.37
CA ASP A 196 -17.33 -62.87 -27.28
C ASP A 196 -17.82 -61.54 -26.69
N SER A 197 -19.14 -61.36 -26.57
CA SER A 197 -19.75 -60.17 -25.97
C SER A 197 -21.02 -60.51 -25.20
N ALA A 198 -21.35 -59.71 -24.18
CA ALA A 198 -22.64 -59.78 -23.50
C ALA A 198 -23.70 -59.02 -24.31
N VAL A 199 -23.33 -57.82 -24.75
CA VAL A 199 -24.13 -56.94 -25.62
C VAL A 199 -23.25 -56.49 -26.79
N GLY A 200 -23.74 -56.55 -28.03
CA GLY A 200 -22.96 -56.19 -29.22
C GLY A 200 -22.74 -54.68 -29.38
N GLY A 201 -23.71 -53.88 -28.96
CA GLY A 201 -23.75 -52.42 -29.06
C GLY A 201 -23.71 -51.72 -27.69
N ASP A 202 -24.37 -50.57 -27.60
CA ASP A 202 -24.37 -49.69 -26.43
C ASP A 202 -25.38 -50.16 -25.37
N VAL A 203 -25.04 -49.93 -24.11
CA VAL A 203 -25.90 -50.22 -22.96
C VAL A 203 -26.25 -48.93 -22.23
N ILE A 204 -27.53 -48.70 -21.99
CA ILE A 204 -28.06 -47.59 -21.22
C ILE A 204 -28.93 -48.16 -20.10
N ILE A 205 -28.57 -47.88 -18.85
CA ILE A 205 -29.39 -48.20 -17.67
C ILE A 205 -29.77 -46.88 -17.00
N GLU A 206 -31.06 -46.54 -17.07
CA GLU A 206 -31.59 -45.27 -16.55
C GLU A 206 -32.01 -45.35 -15.07
N CYS A 207 -31.96 -46.53 -14.47
CA CYS A 207 -32.33 -46.77 -13.07
C CYS A 207 -31.10 -47.13 -12.21
N ALA A 208 -31.14 -46.76 -10.92
CA ALA A 208 -30.07 -47.05 -9.96
C ALA A 208 -30.15 -48.49 -9.41
N CYS A 209 -30.12 -49.49 -10.29
CA CYS A 209 -30.20 -50.91 -9.91
C CYS A 209 -28.87 -51.64 -10.12
N PRO A 210 -28.57 -52.69 -9.33
CA PRO A 210 -27.42 -53.56 -9.60
C PRO A 210 -27.51 -54.18 -10.99
N ALA A 211 -26.42 -54.12 -11.76
CA ALA A 211 -26.35 -54.65 -13.11
C ALA A 211 -25.11 -55.54 -13.29
N THR A 212 -25.30 -56.74 -13.81
CA THR A 212 -24.22 -57.71 -14.04
C THR A 212 -24.16 -58.06 -15.52
N PHE A 213 -22.96 -57.98 -16.09
CA PHE A 213 -22.66 -58.38 -17.45
C PHE A 213 -21.54 -59.41 -17.41
N PHE A 214 -21.76 -60.55 -18.05
CA PHE A 214 -20.78 -61.63 -18.09
C PHE A 214 -20.63 -62.16 -19.52
N LYS A 215 -19.37 -62.36 -19.91
CA LYS A 215 -18.99 -63.09 -21.12
C LYS A 215 -17.99 -64.18 -20.79
N LYS A 216 -18.15 -65.35 -21.39
CA LYS A 216 -17.23 -66.47 -21.17
C LYS A 216 -16.02 -66.46 -22.11
N ASN A 217 -16.21 -66.08 -23.37
CA ASN A 217 -15.13 -66.06 -24.36
C ASN A 217 -14.23 -64.83 -24.16
N GLN A 218 -12.93 -64.99 -24.44
CA GLN A 218 -11.88 -64.04 -24.04
C GLN A 218 -11.57 -63.00 -25.12
N ASN A 219 -12.05 -63.17 -26.36
CA ASN A 219 -11.53 -62.43 -27.52
C ASN A 219 -12.35 -61.21 -27.94
N GLY A 220 -13.46 -60.91 -27.24
CA GLY A 220 -14.25 -59.69 -27.46
C GLY A 220 -14.48 -58.84 -26.21
N ARG A 221 -15.42 -57.91 -26.30
CA ARG A 221 -15.76 -56.89 -25.29
C ARG A 221 -17.10 -57.17 -24.63
N ILE A 222 -17.38 -56.64 -23.44
CA ILE A 222 -18.69 -56.76 -22.78
C ILE A 222 -19.79 -56.03 -23.55
N ALA A 223 -19.53 -54.79 -23.96
CA ALA A 223 -20.41 -53.89 -24.70
C ALA A 223 -19.58 -52.83 -25.47
N GLN A 224 -20.17 -52.10 -26.40
CA GLN A 224 -19.54 -50.95 -27.06
C GLN A 224 -19.32 -49.78 -26.10
N SER A 225 -20.31 -49.54 -25.23
CA SER A 225 -20.25 -48.59 -24.12
C SER A 225 -21.30 -48.98 -23.07
N ILE A 226 -21.11 -48.53 -21.82
CA ILE A 226 -22.10 -48.65 -20.77
C ILE A 226 -22.31 -47.27 -20.16
N THR A 227 -23.54 -46.77 -20.23
CA THR A 227 -24.01 -45.57 -19.55
C THR A 227 -24.95 -45.98 -18.43
N TYR A 228 -24.68 -45.49 -17.21
CA TYR A 228 -25.44 -45.83 -16.01
C TYR A 228 -25.86 -44.54 -15.31
N ALA A 229 -27.16 -44.34 -15.13
CA ALA A 229 -27.73 -43.10 -14.59
C ALA A 229 -27.65 -42.99 -13.06
N GLY A 230 -27.19 -44.03 -12.35
CA GLY A 230 -26.94 -43.90 -10.92
C GLY A 230 -25.69 -43.05 -10.69
N ASP A 231 -25.82 -41.97 -9.92
CA ASP A 231 -24.75 -41.06 -9.49
C ASP A 231 -23.56 -41.75 -8.76
N TYR A 232 -23.63 -43.07 -8.56
CA TYR A 232 -23.00 -43.80 -7.47
C TYR A 232 -22.71 -45.28 -7.78
N GLY A 233 -22.37 -45.64 -9.02
CA GLY A 233 -22.00 -47.03 -9.35
C GLY A 233 -20.53 -47.32 -9.04
N TYR A 234 -20.20 -48.43 -8.38
CA TYR A 234 -18.88 -49.06 -8.53
C TYR A 234 -18.99 -50.18 -9.54
N TYR A 235 -17.93 -50.44 -10.33
CA TYR A 235 -17.81 -51.67 -11.08
C TYR A 235 -16.76 -52.61 -10.46
N THR A 236 -16.97 -53.92 -10.60
CA THR A 236 -15.96 -54.95 -10.37
C THR A 236 -15.75 -55.68 -11.69
N ASP A 237 -14.48 -55.86 -12.10
CA ASP A 237 -14.13 -56.52 -13.37
C ASP A 237 -13.64 -57.97 -13.21
N ASP A 238 -13.58 -58.43 -11.97
CA ASP A 238 -13.23 -59.79 -11.57
C ASP A 238 -14.19 -60.32 -10.49
N THR A 239 -14.00 -61.59 -10.13
CA THR A 239 -14.80 -62.26 -9.08
C THR A 239 -14.37 -61.89 -7.66
N ALA A 240 -13.35 -61.03 -7.50
CA ALA A 240 -12.79 -60.63 -6.20
C ALA A 240 -13.47 -59.38 -5.62
N ASP A 241 -14.49 -58.84 -6.29
CA ASP A 241 -15.38 -57.76 -5.81
C ASP A 241 -14.64 -56.46 -5.38
N THR A 242 -13.52 -56.13 -6.04
CA THR A 242 -12.82 -54.86 -5.78
C THR A 242 -13.58 -53.71 -6.44
N ALA A 243 -14.17 -52.84 -5.63
CA ALA A 243 -15.03 -51.77 -6.11
C ALA A 243 -14.20 -50.63 -6.75
N ILE A 244 -14.39 -50.36 -8.05
CA ILE A 244 -13.75 -49.25 -8.77
C ILE A 244 -14.78 -48.18 -9.17
N ASP A 245 -14.44 -46.90 -8.95
CA ASP A 245 -15.27 -45.76 -9.32
C ASP A 245 -15.14 -45.43 -10.82
N PRO A 246 -16.24 -45.49 -11.61
CA PRO A 246 -16.24 -45.19 -13.04
C PRO A 246 -15.88 -43.72 -13.37
N ASN A 247 -16.00 -42.79 -12.42
CA ASN A 247 -15.55 -41.40 -12.61
C ASN A 247 -14.03 -41.25 -12.48
N VAL A 248 -13.37 -42.20 -11.82
CA VAL A 248 -11.92 -42.21 -11.61
C VAL A 248 -11.25 -43.08 -12.66
N MET A 249 -11.80 -44.26 -12.94
CA MET A 249 -11.32 -45.17 -13.97
C MET A 249 -12.51 -45.68 -14.79
N PRO A 250 -12.58 -45.43 -16.11
CA PRO A 250 -13.71 -45.87 -16.92
C PRO A 250 -13.92 -47.39 -16.87
N ILE A 251 -15.18 -47.83 -16.96
CA ILE A 251 -15.54 -49.25 -17.01
C ILE A 251 -14.77 -49.91 -18.19
N PRO A 252 -13.99 -50.97 -17.96
CA PRO A 252 -13.12 -51.60 -18.96
C PRO A 252 -13.92 -52.52 -19.89
N VAL A 253 -14.91 -51.95 -20.60
CA VAL A 253 -15.83 -52.69 -21.47
C VAL A 253 -15.11 -53.51 -22.53
N GLU A 254 -13.92 -53.09 -22.98
CA GLU A 254 -13.13 -53.76 -24.02
C GLU A 254 -12.37 -55.00 -23.51
N THR A 255 -11.97 -55.05 -22.23
CA THR A 255 -11.07 -56.09 -21.71
C THR A 255 -11.68 -56.97 -20.63
N ALA A 256 -12.72 -56.50 -19.94
CA ALA A 256 -13.35 -57.21 -18.84
C ALA A 256 -14.10 -58.46 -19.30
N LYS A 257 -14.09 -59.53 -18.49
CA LYS A 257 -14.94 -60.74 -18.68
C LYS A 257 -16.24 -60.66 -17.89
N TYR A 258 -16.21 -59.86 -16.85
CA TYR A 258 -17.28 -59.66 -15.89
C TYR A 258 -17.33 -58.18 -15.60
N VAL A 259 -18.52 -57.60 -15.51
CA VAL A 259 -18.73 -56.24 -15.03
C VAL A 259 -19.94 -56.27 -14.13
N ARG A 260 -19.77 -55.98 -12.85
CA ARG A 260 -20.88 -55.79 -11.92
C ARG A 260 -20.94 -54.36 -11.44
N ILE A 261 -22.01 -53.67 -11.78
CA ILE A 261 -22.31 -52.32 -11.32
C ILE A 261 -23.21 -52.41 -10.08
N ALA A 262 -22.82 -51.76 -8.99
CA ALA A 262 -23.61 -51.67 -7.77
C ALA A 262 -23.69 -50.23 -7.24
N PRO A 263 -24.87 -49.76 -6.76
CA PRO A 263 -25.00 -48.43 -6.16
C PRO A 263 -24.31 -48.35 -4.78
N LYS A 264 -23.57 -47.25 -4.50
CA LYS A 264 -22.96 -46.94 -3.19
C LYS A 264 -22.87 -45.43 -2.95
N MET A 265 -23.42 -44.94 -1.84
CA MET A 265 -23.50 -43.49 -1.56
C MET A 265 -22.14 -42.81 -1.42
N ARG A 266 -21.98 -41.61 -2.00
CA ARG A 266 -20.89 -40.66 -1.65
C ARG A 266 -21.39 -39.60 -0.69
N TYR A 267 -20.46 -39.09 0.09
CA TYR A 267 -20.67 -37.99 1.02
C TYR A 267 -19.81 -36.79 0.62
N ASN A 268 -20.29 -35.59 0.94
CA ASN A 268 -19.60 -34.35 0.66
C ASN A 268 -18.48 -34.09 1.67
N ILE A 269 -17.40 -33.48 1.19
CA ILE A 269 -16.32 -32.94 2.02
C ILE A 269 -16.36 -31.43 1.86
N ASN A 270 -16.91 -30.77 2.87
CA ASN A 270 -17.04 -29.32 2.92
C ASN A 270 -15.80 -28.72 3.57
N THR A 271 -15.13 -27.82 2.85
CA THR A 271 -14.03 -27.03 3.38
C THR A 271 -14.21 -25.57 2.96
N ALA A 272 -13.55 -24.64 3.66
CA ALA A 272 -13.44 -23.27 3.16
C ALA A 272 -12.68 -23.27 1.81
N GLU A 273 -12.87 -22.24 0.97
CA GLU A 273 -12.18 -22.10 -0.34
C GLU A 273 -10.64 -22.26 -0.27
N ASP A 274 -10.08 -22.09 0.93
CA ASP A 274 -8.66 -22.14 1.21
C ASP A 274 -8.17 -23.51 1.69
N ALA A 275 -8.78 -24.62 1.25
CA ALA A 275 -8.26 -25.96 1.52
C ALA A 275 -8.33 -26.85 0.27
N ALA A 276 -7.28 -27.64 0.06
CA ALA A 276 -7.20 -28.60 -1.03
C ALA A 276 -7.56 -30.00 -0.53
N ILE A 277 -8.41 -30.71 -1.28
CA ILE A 277 -8.86 -32.08 -0.94
C ILE A 277 -8.30 -33.10 -1.93
N LYS A 278 -7.72 -34.19 -1.45
CA LYS A 278 -7.21 -35.29 -2.28
C LYS A 278 -7.60 -36.65 -1.70
N LEU A 279 -7.96 -37.60 -2.57
CA LEU A 279 -8.08 -39.01 -2.20
C LEU A 279 -6.72 -39.70 -2.29
N GLN A 280 -6.48 -40.70 -1.43
CA GLN A 280 -5.21 -41.41 -1.42
C GLN A 280 -4.93 -42.07 -2.79
N GLY A 281 -3.79 -41.73 -3.40
CA GLY A 281 -3.37 -42.25 -4.71
C GLY A 281 -3.89 -41.44 -5.92
N GLN A 282 -4.56 -40.31 -5.69
CA GLN A 282 -5.09 -39.45 -6.75
C GLN A 282 -4.41 -38.06 -6.79
N ASN A 283 -4.34 -37.49 -8.00
CA ASN A 283 -3.78 -36.15 -8.24
C ASN A 283 -4.85 -35.07 -8.44
N THR A 284 -6.11 -35.47 -8.65
CA THR A 284 -7.23 -34.57 -8.94
C THR A 284 -8.03 -34.29 -7.68
N GLU A 285 -8.43 -33.04 -7.50
CA GLU A 285 -9.24 -32.61 -6.36
C GLU A 285 -10.69 -33.07 -6.50
N LEU A 286 -11.21 -33.74 -5.47
CA LEU A 286 -12.58 -34.23 -5.40
C LEU A 286 -13.23 -33.77 -4.10
N LYS A 287 -14.40 -33.13 -4.21
CA LYS A 287 -15.18 -32.64 -3.06
C LYS A 287 -16.12 -33.70 -2.46
N THR A 288 -16.03 -34.93 -2.92
CA THR A 288 -16.86 -36.05 -2.46
C THR A 288 -16.04 -37.32 -2.38
N ALA A 289 -16.35 -38.18 -1.42
CA ALA A 289 -15.70 -39.48 -1.20
C ALA A 289 -16.73 -40.53 -0.77
N PHE A 290 -16.43 -41.80 -0.98
CA PHE A 290 -17.25 -42.89 -0.46
C PHE A 290 -16.83 -43.25 0.97
N ALA A 291 -17.78 -43.74 1.77
CA ALA A 291 -17.46 -44.25 3.10
C ALA A 291 -16.38 -45.34 3.04
N GLY A 292 -15.43 -45.24 3.97
CA GLY A 292 -14.26 -46.11 4.09
C GLY A 292 -13.03 -45.66 3.29
N GLU A 293 -13.14 -44.68 2.38
CA GLU A 293 -11.99 -44.16 1.65
C GLU A 293 -11.08 -43.30 2.52
N LYS A 294 -9.78 -43.28 2.18
CA LYS A 294 -8.80 -42.41 2.85
C LYS A 294 -8.69 -41.08 2.14
N VAL A 295 -8.97 -40.01 2.88
CA VAL A 295 -9.00 -38.62 2.42
C VAL A 295 -7.84 -37.85 3.05
N THR A 296 -7.16 -37.04 2.26
CA THR A 296 -6.16 -36.06 2.70
C THR A 296 -6.69 -34.65 2.45
N VAL A 297 -6.57 -33.77 3.44
CA VAL A 297 -6.94 -32.36 3.34
C VAL A 297 -5.77 -31.48 3.75
N THR A 298 -5.46 -30.47 2.96
CA THR A 298 -4.33 -29.54 3.20
C THR A 298 -4.83 -28.11 3.25
N ALA A 299 -4.55 -27.39 4.34
CA ALA A 299 -4.87 -25.96 4.45
C ALA A 299 -3.99 -25.14 3.50
N ALA A 300 -4.59 -24.24 2.73
CA ALA A 300 -3.86 -23.33 1.84
C ALA A 300 -3.05 -22.30 2.65
N GLY A 301 -2.01 -21.75 2.02
CA GLY A 301 -1.32 -20.58 2.57
C GLY A 301 -2.16 -19.33 2.33
N ARG A 302 -2.26 -18.45 3.33
CA ARG A 302 -2.89 -17.13 3.20
C ARG A 302 -1.83 -16.03 3.34
N GLU A 303 -1.97 -14.96 2.55
CA GLU A 303 -1.12 -13.78 2.70
C GLU A 303 -1.42 -13.12 4.06
N ASN A 304 -0.38 -12.76 4.82
CA ASN A 304 -0.52 -12.12 6.13
C ASN A 304 -1.35 -12.94 7.15
N ALA A 305 -1.36 -14.27 7.03
CA ALA A 305 -2.02 -15.13 7.99
C ALA A 305 -1.36 -16.52 8.07
N GLU A 306 -1.22 -17.06 9.28
CA GLU A 306 -0.65 -18.39 9.51
C GLU A 306 -1.71 -19.36 9.99
N PHE A 307 -1.72 -20.55 9.41
CA PHE A 307 -2.57 -21.65 9.84
C PHE A 307 -2.28 -21.98 11.31
N THR A 308 -3.34 -22.20 12.08
CA THR A 308 -3.27 -22.46 13.52
C THR A 308 -3.73 -23.88 13.83
N ASP A 309 -5.02 -24.13 13.59
CA ASP A 309 -5.65 -25.42 13.77
C ASP A 309 -6.85 -25.60 12.83
N TRP A 310 -7.42 -26.80 12.86
CA TRP A 310 -8.67 -27.16 12.23
C TRP A 310 -9.81 -27.12 13.24
N THR A 311 -10.96 -26.59 12.82
CA THR A 311 -12.24 -26.89 13.45
C THR A 311 -12.85 -28.10 12.75
N ASP A 312 -13.09 -29.17 13.50
CA ASP A 312 -13.68 -30.42 13.04
C ASP A 312 -14.96 -30.75 13.84
N PRO A 313 -16.14 -30.31 13.36
CA PRO A 313 -17.41 -30.59 14.01
C PRO A 313 -17.81 -32.06 13.96
N ASN A 314 -17.31 -32.82 12.97
CA ASN A 314 -17.62 -34.24 12.77
C ASN A 314 -16.73 -35.17 13.62
N GLY A 315 -15.59 -34.67 14.13
CA GLY A 315 -14.67 -35.44 14.96
C GLY A 315 -13.93 -36.55 14.20
N VAL A 316 -13.72 -36.37 12.89
CA VAL A 316 -12.99 -37.32 12.03
C VAL A 316 -11.47 -37.25 12.21
N LEU A 317 -10.95 -36.13 12.74
CA LEU A 317 -9.55 -35.88 13.03
C LEU A 317 -9.19 -36.26 14.47
N LYS A 318 -7.98 -36.79 14.64
CA LYS A 318 -7.39 -37.00 15.98
C LYS A 318 -6.83 -35.69 16.54
N SER A 319 -6.70 -35.62 17.86
CA SER A 319 -6.23 -34.42 18.55
C SER A 319 -4.83 -33.94 18.12
N ASP A 320 -3.95 -34.84 17.69
CA ASP A 320 -2.61 -34.53 17.16
C ASP A 320 -2.64 -34.02 15.71
N GLN A 321 -3.74 -34.25 14.98
CA GLN A 321 -3.94 -33.79 13.61
C GLN A 321 -4.57 -32.39 13.56
N LEU A 322 -5.25 -31.94 14.60
CA LEU A 322 -5.93 -30.62 14.60
C LEU A 322 -4.98 -29.46 14.31
N THR A 323 -3.71 -29.53 14.72
CA THR A 323 -2.70 -28.48 14.48
C THR A 323 -1.81 -28.76 13.26
N ALA A 324 -2.03 -29.87 12.55
CA ALA A 324 -1.24 -30.22 11.36
C ALA A 324 -1.83 -29.55 10.12
N LYS A 325 -0.98 -28.89 9.32
CA LYS A 325 -1.41 -28.22 8.07
C LYS A 325 -2.00 -29.21 7.06
N GLU A 326 -1.54 -30.45 7.08
CA GLU A 326 -2.05 -31.55 6.26
C GLU A 326 -2.56 -32.67 7.17
N VAL A 327 -3.80 -33.10 6.93
CA VAL A 327 -4.51 -34.08 7.75
C VAL A 327 -5.05 -35.22 6.91
N ASN A 328 -5.23 -36.38 7.53
CA ASN A 328 -5.68 -37.61 6.87
C ASN A 328 -6.76 -38.29 7.71
N PHE A 329 -7.89 -38.68 7.12
CA PHE A 329 -8.96 -39.41 7.80
C PHE A 329 -9.61 -40.46 6.89
N THR A 330 -10.42 -41.33 7.50
CA THR A 330 -11.26 -42.29 6.78
C THR A 330 -12.67 -41.72 6.68
N MET A 331 -13.23 -41.63 5.47
CA MET A 331 -14.53 -41.03 5.24
C MET A 331 -15.64 -41.80 5.99
N PRO A 332 -16.44 -41.14 6.84
CA PRO A 332 -17.55 -41.77 7.55
C PRO A 332 -18.79 -41.95 6.64
N ASP A 333 -19.85 -42.54 7.19
CA ASP A 333 -21.17 -42.65 6.56
C ASP A 333 -22.00 -41.34 6.70
N GLU A 334 -21.35 -40.18 6.57
CA GLU A 334 -21.97 -38.85 6.62
C GLU A 334 -21.09 -37.78 5.95
N ASP A 335 -21.67 -36.61 5.67
CA ASP A 335 -20.94 -35.45 5.16
C ASP A 335 -19.96 -34.90 6.19
N VAL A 336 -18.74 -34.58 5.76
CA VAL A 336 -17.66 -34.08 6.61
C VAL A 336 -17.42 -32.60 6.36
N THR A 337 -17.23 -31.81 7.42
CA THR A 337 -16.86 -30.40 7.34
C THR A 337 -15.55 -30.15 8.10
N LEU A 338 -14.55 -29.55 7.43
CA LEU A 338 -13.30 -29.12 8.06
C LEU A 338 -13.03 -27.64 7.76
N ILE A 339 -12.78 -26.85 8.81
CA ILE A 339 -12.57 -25.40 8.69
C ILE A 339 -11.15 -25.04 9.17
N PRO A 340 -10.27 -24.52 8.29
CA PRO A 340 -8.94 -24.08 8.71
C PRO A 340 -9.00 -22.71 9.40
N ASN A 341 -8.38 -22.59 10.57
CA ASN A 341 -8.27 -21.35 11.31
C ASN A 341 -6.90 -20.70 11.10
N TYR A 342 -6.86 -19.37 11.07
CA TYR A 342 -5.63 -18.61 10.87
C TYR A 342 -5.47 -17.45 11.85
N ASN A 343 -4.24 -17.24 12.31
CA ASN A 343 -3.85 -16.02 13.01
C ASN A 343 -3.35 -14.98 12.01
N VAL A 344 -3.78 -13.73 12.18
CA VAL A 344 -3.31 -12.61 11.36
C VAL A 344 -1.84 -12.32 11.69
N VAL A 345 -1.00 -12.35 10.66
CA VAL A 345 0.39 -11.88 10.72
C VAL A 345 0.39 -10.41 10.33
N GLN A 346 0.65 -9.54 11.31
CA GLN A 346 0.67 -8.10 11.07
C GLN A 346 1.97 -7.71 10.36
N ASP A 347 1.85 -6.94 9.29
CA ASP A 347 2.97 -6.30 8.60
C ASP A 347 3.18 -4.88 9.15
N TYR A 348 4.43 -4.54 9.48
CA TYR A 348 4.77 -3.24 10.04
C TYR A 348 5.27 -2.22 8.99
N GLY A 349 5.34 -2.61 7.72
CA GLY A 349 5.75 -1.72 6.62
C GLY A 349 7.23 -1.31 6.69
N LEU A 350 8.06 -2.16 7.29
CA LEU A 350 9.49 -1.96 7.52
C LEU A 350 10.27 -3.08 6.83
N GLU A 351 11.39 -2.72 6.20
CA GLU A 351 12.25 -3.65 5.46
C GLU A 351 13.71 -3.48 5.90
N VAL A 352 14.36 -4.60 6.20
CA VAL A 352 15.75 -4.63 6.69
C VAL A 352 16.54 -5.68 5.94
N GLY A 353 17.72 -5.33 5.44
CA GLY A 353 18.58 -6.27 4.71
C GLY A 353 19.96 -5.72 4.40
N SER A 354 20.57 -6.28 3.36
CA SER A 354 21.80 -5.76 2.75
C SER A 354 21.47 -5.11 1.40
N GLU A 355 22.28 -4.14 0.97
CA GLU A 355 22.06 -3.30 -0.23
C GLU A 355 21.75 -4.11 -1.50
N ASN A 356 22.37 -5.29 -1.67
CA ASN A 356 22.26 -6.14 -2.86
C ASN A 356 21.47 -7.44 -2.61
N THR A 357 20.60 -7.45 -1.62
CA THR A 357 19.80 -8.63 -1.25
C THR A 357 18.33 -8.28 -1.19
N THR A 358 17.45 -9.26 -1.39
CA THR A 358 16.03 -9.10 -1.07
C THR A 358 15.90 -8.77 0.42
N PRO A 359 15.33 -7.61 0.79
CA PRO A 359 15.21 -7.25 2.20
C PRO A 359 14.21 -8.15 2.90
N THR A 360 14.41 -8.32 4.20
CA THR A 360 13.47 -9.02 5.08
C THR A 360 12.38 -8.05 5.52
N ARG A 361 11.14 -8.37 5.19
CA ARG A 361 9.96 -7.63 5.66
C ARG A 361 9.73 -7.91 7.14
N VAL A 362 9.43 -6.88 7.92
CA VAL A 362 9.24 -6.99 9.36
C VAL A 362 7.76 -7.17 9.69
N THR A 363 7.43 -8.27 10.32
CA THR A 363 6.08 -8.71 10.67
C THR A 363 5.98 -9.10 12.14
N SER A 364 4.76 -9.36 12.64
CA SER A 364 4.55 -9.85 14.01
C SER A 364 5.30 -11.15 14.34
N LYS A 365 5.73 -11.91 13.33
CA LYS A 365 6.49 -13.16 13.48
C LYS A 365 7.97 -12.93 13.79
N ASN A 366 8.60 -12.01 13.07
CA ASN A 366 10.05 -11.78 13.14
C ASN A 366 10.41 -10.45 13.83
N CYS A 367 9.45 -9.66 14.31
CA CYS A 367 9.76 -8.38 14.95
C CYS A 367 10.65 -8.50 16.19
N LYS A 368 10.74 -9.67 16.84
CA LYS A 368 11.69 -9.88 17.96
C LYS A 368 13.09 -10.26 17.51
N ASP A 369 13.22 -10.81 16.30
CA ASP A 369 14.49 -11.21 15.69
C ASP A 369 14.37 -11.17 14.16
N ILE A 370 14.63 -9.99 13.60
CA ILE A 370 14.31 -9.69 12.20
C ILE A 370 15.19 -10.50 11.23
N LEU A 371 16.43 -10.75 11.62
CA LEU A 371 17.45 -11.37 10.76
C LEU A 371 17.91 -12.75 11.24
N GLY A 372 17.24 -13.33 12.25
CA GLY A 372 17.55 -14.65 12.81
C GLY A 372 18.86 -14.70 13.59
N ASN A 373 19.38 -13.55 14.04
CA ASN A 373 20.65 -13.43 14.76
C ASN A 373 20.50 -12.78 16.15
N GLY A 374 19.27 -12.46 16.56
CA GLY A 374 18.94 -11.87 17.86
C GLY A 374 19.34 -10.41 18.04
N VAL A 375 19.94 -9.75 17.03
CA VAL A 375 20.48 -8.39 17.20
C VAL A 375 19.44 -7.33 16.89
N LEU A 376 18.63 -7.50 15.84
CA LEU A 376 17.66 -6.49 15.39
C LEU A 376 16.24 -6.88 15.76
N SER A 377 15.53 -5.96 16.41
CA SER A 377 14.13 -6.10 16.80
C SER A 377 13.36 -4.82 16.51
N TYR A 378 12.06 -4.94 16.29
CA TYR A 378 11.13 -3.84 16.10
C TYR A 378 10.09 -3.85 17.20
N ASP A 379 9.92 -2.70 17.84
CA ASP A 379 8.91 -2.46 18.86
C ASP A 379 7.69 -1.79 18.21
N PRO A 380 6.56 -2.50 18.02
CA PRO A 380 5.38 -1.93 17.38
C PRO A 380 4.72 -0.82 18.20
N THR A 381 4.93 -0.81 19.52
CA THR A 381 4.32 0.16 20.44
C THR A 381 4.99 1.52 20.29
N THR A 382 6.33 1.53 20.25
CA THR A 382 7.10 2.77 20.07
C THR A 382 7.39 3.09 18.60
N GLN A 383 7.09 2.16 17.68
CA GLN A 383 7.42 2.24 16.26
C GLN A 383 8.92 2.43 16.01
N THR A 384 9.74 1.67 16.75
CA THR A 384 11.20 1.82 16.75
C THR A 384 11.88 0.51 16.37
N LEU A 385 12.75 0.56 15.35
CA LEU A 385 13.73 -0.48 15.07
C LEU A 385 14.91 -0.31 16.04
N LYS A 386 15.21 -1.32 16.82
CA LYS A 386 16.23 -1.35 17.86
C LYS A 386 17.31 -2.38 17.52
N SER A 387 18.57 -2.10 17.86
CA SER A 387 19.60 -3.14 17.97
C SER A 387 20.01 -3.37 19.41
N ASP A 388 20.29 -4.63 19.74
CA ASP A 388 20.95 -5.01 21.00
C ASP A 388 22.36 -5.54 20.70
N GLY A 389 23.29 -4.61 20.47
CA GLY A 389 24.68 -4.91 20.19
C GLY A 389 25.08 -4.81 18.71
N ARG A 390 26.27 -5.35 18.40
CA ARG A 390 26.97 -5.10 17.13
C ARG A 390 26.29 -5.77 15.93
N ILE A 391 25.93 -4.96 14.94
CA ILE A 391 25.41 -5.44 13.65
C ILE A 391 26.59 -5.77 12.73
N LYS A 392 26.73 -7.06 12.40
CA LYS A 392 27.75 -7.60 11.49
C LYS A 392 27.12 -7.90 10.13
N ARG A 393 27.21 -6.95 9.20
CA ARG A 393 26.74 -7.09 7.81
C ARG A 393 27.78 -6.47 6.87
N SER A 394 27.79 -6.85 5.60
CA SER A 394 28.64 -6.17 4.60
C SER A 394 28.08 -4.78 4.26
N SER A 395 26.75 -4.65 4.25
CA SER A 395 26.01 -3.39 4.31
C SER A 395 24.69 -3.61 5.05
N LEU A 396 24.22 -2.58 5.75
CA LEU A 396 22.92 -2.57 6.42
C LEU A 396 22.03 -1.56 5.72
N LYS A 397 21.01 -2.07 5.02
CA LYS A 397 19.96 -1.27 4.39
C LYS A 397 18.67 -1.38 5.19
N ILE A 398 18.12 -0.24 5.57
CA ILE A 398 16.86 -0.11 6.31
C ILE A 398 15.95 0.86 5.57
N ASN A 399 14.78 0.39 5.16
CA ASN A 399 13.70 1.24 4.65
C ASN A 399 12.59 1.28 5.71
N ALA A 400 12.45 2.44 6.37
CA ALA A 400 11.66 2.58 7.60
C ALA A 400 10.69 3.79 7.54
N PRO A 401 9.69 3.78 6.63
CA PRO A 401 8.82 4.93 6.39
C PRO A 401 8.13 5.45 7.67
N GLY A 402 8.55 6.64 8.12
CA GLY A 402 7.98 7.30 9.30
C GLY A 402 8.23 6.57 10.62
N LYS A 403 9.23 5.69 10.68
CA LYS A 403 9.61 4.93 11.88
C LYS A 403 10.92 5.42 12.47
N ASP A 404 11.11 5.21 13.77
CA ASP A 404 12.37 5.54 14.43
C ASP A 404 13.36 4.38 14.32
N ILE A 405 14.64 4.73 14.26
CA ILE A 405 15.75 3.78 14.28
C ILE A 405 16.65 4.15 15.45
N ASN A 406 16.94 3.17 16.30
CA ASN A 406 17.88 3.28 17.40
C ASN A 406 18.86 2.10 17.37
N LEU A 407 20.06 2.32 16.84
CA LEU A 407 21.10 1.31 16.71
C LEU A 407 22.14 1.51 17.80
N ASP A 408 22.02 0.72 18.87
CA ASP A 408 22.91 0.77 20.02
C ASP A 408 23.93 -0.36 20.01
N GLY A 409 25.20 0.04 19.86
CA GLY A 409 26.36 -0.84 19.94
C GLY A 409 26.83 -1.10 21.37
N LYS A 410 26.30 -0.37 22.36
CA LYS A 410 26.82 -0.33 23.74
C LYS A 410 28.32 -0.04 23.71
N ASP A 411 29.13 -0.89 24.32
CA ASP A 411 30.59 -0.77 24.36
C ASP A 411 31.27 -1.35 23.09
N GLN A 412 30.48 -1.67 22.06
CA GLN A 412 30.95 -2.19 20.77
C GLN A 412 30.52 -1.28 19.62
N ILE A 413 31.06 -1.55 18.43
CA ILE A 413 30.60 -0.89 17.20
C ILE A 413 29.12 -1.20 16.97
N ALA A 414 28.26 -0.19 16.80
CA ALA A 414 26.84 -0.40 16.52
C ALA A 414 26.63 -1.01 15.13
N VAL A 415 27.16 -0.35 14.10
CA VAL A 415 27.08 -0.81 12.70
C VAL A 415 28.49 -1.06 12.16
N ALA A 416 28.88 -2.33 12.02
CA ALA A 416 30.20 -2.68 11.51
C ALA A 416 30.29 -2.74 9.97
N ALA A 417 29.57 -1.83 9.31
CA ALA A 417 29.28 -1.86 7.88
C ALA A 417 28.90 -0.46 7.37
N LYS A 418 28.75 -0.34 6.04
CA LYS A 418 28.00 0.76 5.42
C LYS A 418 26.55 0.75 5.91
N LEU A 419 26.04 1.91 6.34
CA LEU A 419 24.65 2.11 6.74
C LEU A 419 23.88 2.87 5.66
N ILE A 420 22.73 2.35 5.24
CA ILE A 420 21.80 3.00 4.32
C ILE A 420 20.43 3.04 4.98
N VAL A 421 19.95 4.25 5.28
CA VAL A 421 18.61 4.47 5.86
C VAL A 421 17.77 5.26 4.87
N GLU A 422 16.57 4.78 4.59
CA GLU A 422 15.59 5.41 3.70
C GLU A 422 14.31 5.75 4.49
N LYS A 423 13.84 7.00 4.36
CA LYS A 423 12.51 7.47 4.82
C LYS A 423 12.24 7.35 6.33
N ALA A 424 13.29 7.31 7.15
CA ALA A 424 13.12 7.25 8.60
C ALA A 424 12.52 8.54 9.17
N ARG A 425 11.90 8.43 10.35
CA ARG A 425 11.54 9.58 11.17
C ARG A 425 12.79 10.09 11.89
N ASN A 426 13.25 9.40 12.93
CA ASN A 426 14.50 9.71 13.62
C ASN A 426 15.52 8.58 13.46
N VAL A 427 16.80 8.93 13.47
CA VAL A 427 17.91 7.97 13.39
C VAL A 427 18.92 8.25 14.49
N LYS A 428 19.02 7.32 15.43
CA LYS A 428 20.04 7.32 16.47
C LYS A 428 20.99 6.14 16.25
N VAL A 429 22.29 6.42 16.27
CA VAL A 429 23.34 5.39 16.21
C VAL A 429 24.39 5.71 17.25
N ASN A 430 24.54 4.87 18.27
CA ASN A 430 25.43 5.14 19.39
C ASN A 430 26.37 3.97 19.73
N SER A 431 27.58 4.32 20.17
CA SER A 431 28.56 3.42 20.77
C SER A 431 29.31 4.17 21.88
N ASN A 432 29.43 3.57 23.06
CA ASN A 432 30.08 4.18 24.22
C ASN A 432 31.62 4.18 24.13
N GLU A 433 32.21 3.14 23.53
CA GLU A 433 33.66 2.94 23.51
C GLU A 433 34.26 3.01 22.10
N LEU A 434 33.56 2.51 21.08
CA LEU A 434 34.09 2.35 19.73
C LEU A 434 33.38 3.28 18.74
N ALA A 435 33.47 2.96 17.44
CA ALA A 435 32.78 3.73 16.42
C ALA A 435 31.29 3.41 16.35
N ALA A 436 30.43 4.41 16.19
CA ALA A 436 29.00 4.17 15.97
C ALA A 436 28.78 3.46 14.62
N ILE A 437 29.42 3.98 13.56
CA ILE A 437 29.40 3.40 12.21
C ILE A 437 30.83 3.14 11.73
N MET A 438 31.10 1.92 11.27
CA MET A 438 32.41 1.48 10.75
C MET A 438 32.29 1.10 9.27
N ALA A 439 32.11 2.11 8.41
CA ALA A 439 31.98 2.00 6.96
C ALA A 439 33.34 2.23 6.25
N ARG A 440 34.31 1.34 6.48
CA ARG A 440 35.71 1.52 6.01
C ARG A 440 35.76 1.76 4.50
N ASN A 441 36.28 2.93 4.08
CA ASN A 441 36.38 3.36 2.68
C ASN A 441 35.04 3.36 1.91
N ASP A 442 33.91 3.52 2.61
CA ASP A 442 32.57 3.58 2.01
C ASP A 442 31.78 4.76 2.59
N THR A 443 30.64 5.07 1.98
CA THR A 443 29.77 6.18 2.38
C THR A 443 28.46 5.65 2.97
N SER A 444 28.19 6.00 4.22
CA SER A 444 26.88 5.75 4.82
C SER A 444 25.92 6.89 4.48
N THR A 445 24.67 6.54 4.16
CA THR A 445 23.64 7.50 3.77
C THR A 445 22.44 7.38 4.69
N ILE A 446 22.00 8.51 5.25
CA ILE A 446 20.84 8.60 6.12
C ILE A 446 19.86 9.62 5.53
N ASP A 447 18.76 9.13 4.98
CA ASP A 447 17.60 9.95 4.61
C ASP A 447 16.53 9.84 5.70
N CYS A 448 16.32 10.95 6.40
CA CYS A 448 15.36 11.04 7.50
C CYS A 448 14.66 12.40 7.50
N THR A 449 13.50 12.44 8.14
CA THR A 449 12.69 13.67 8.24
C THR A 449 12.83 14.39 9.58
N GLY A 450 13.24 13.65 10.61
CA GLY A 450 13.42 14.08 11.99
C GLY A 450 14.90 14.25 12.35
N GLU A 451 15.29 13.87 13.56
CA GLU A 451 16.64 14.07 14.09
C GLU A 451 17.60 12.94 13.71
N VAL A 452 18.85 13.29 13.40
CA VAL A 452 19.98 12.36 13.30
C VAL A 452 20.92 12.59 14.47
N ASP A 453 21.14 11.56 15.28
CA ASP A 453 22.04 11.57 16.44
C ASP A 453 23.06 10.42 16.28
N ILE A 454 24.33 10.77 16.03
CA ILE A 454 25.41 9.79 15.86
C ILE A 454 26.50 10.07 16.89
N SER A 455 26.68 9.14 17.84
CA SER A 455 27.64 9.29 18.93
C SER A 455 28.57 8.09 19.02
N GLY A 456 29.89 8.28 18.98
CA GLY A 456 30.85 7.20 19.17
C GLY A 456 31.92 7.52 20.22
N GLY A 457 32.25 6.58 21.09
CA GLY A 457 33.30 6.76 22.09
C GLY A 457 34.67 7.06 21.49
N PHE A 458 35.07 6.28 20.48
CA PHE A 458 36.32 6.53 19.77
C PHE A 458 36.12 7.47 18.56
N MET A 459 35.05 7.27 17.79
CA MET A 459 34.76 8.01 16.56
C MET A 459 33.27 7.89 16.21
N ALA A 460 32.60 8.93 15.72
CA ALA A 460 31.20 8.76 15.32
C ALA A 460 31.08 7.89 14.06
N VAL A 461 31.84 8.22 13.00
CA VAL A 461 31.81 7.49 11.72
C VAL A 461 33.21 7.24 11.16
N ASN A 462 33.61 5.96 11.05
CA ASN A 462 34.80 5.54 10.31
C ASN A 462 34.47 5.24 8.85
N GLY A 463 34.31 6.30 8.05
CA GLY A 463 33.82 6.26 6.68
C GLY A 463 33.45 7.67 6.23
N SER A 464 32.83 7.79 5.07
CA SER A 464 32.14 9.02 4.67
C SER A 464 30.68 8.98 5.12
N LEU A 465 30.06 10.13 5.28
CA LEU A 465 28.69 10.28 5.78
C LEU A 465 27.88 11.25 4.93
N ASN A 466 26.71 10.82 4.48
CA ASN A 466 25.72 11.65 3.81
C ASN A 466 24.42 11.69 4.64
N ILE A 467 23.97 12.87 5.04
CA ILE A 467 22.67 13.08 5.70
C ILE A 467 21.78 13.93 4.80
N ILE A 468 20.56 13.45 4.58
CA ILE A 468 19.58 14.06 3.67
C ILE A 468 18.29 14.37 4.46
N ASN A 469 17.73 15.57 4.24
CA ASN A 469 16.39 16.02 4.67
C ASN A 469 16.10 16.10 6.18
N SER A 470 17.10 15.88 7.04
CA SER A 470 16.93 15.90 8.50
C SER A 470 16.37 17.23 9.02
N SER A 471 15.74 17.20 10.20
CA SER A 471 15.33 18.39 10.95
C SER A 471 16.40 18.89 11.92
N LYS A 472 17.35 18.03 12.30
CA LYS A 472 18.47 18.35 13.18
C LYS A 472 19.53 17.26 13.04
N VAL A 473 20.81 17.62 13.20
CA VAL A 473 21.94 16.69 13.17
C VAL A 473 22.85 16.95 14.36
N ASN A 474 23.13 15.91 15.14
CA ASN A 474 24.20 15.91 16.13
C ASN A 474 25.18 14.78 15.82
N ILE A 475 26.47 15.10 15.77
CA ILE A 475 27.55 14.13 15.59
C ILE A 475 28.56 14.37 16.71
N TYR A 476 28.82 13.35 17.53
CA TYR A 476 29.64 13.49 18.73
C TYR A 476 30.66 12.36 18.88
N THR A 477 31.87 12.71 19.33
CA THR A 477 32.92 11.73 19.67
C THR A 477 33.92 12.25 20.71
N ASN A 478 34.61 11.33 21.39
CA ASN A 478 35.51 11.63 22.51
C ASN A 478 37.01 11.38 22.26
N CYS A 479 37.43 10.92 21.08
CA CYS A 479 38.84 10.48 20.92
C CYS A 479 39.45 10.65 19.52
N ALA A 480 38.66 10.82 18.47
CA ALA A 480 39.17 10.93 17.11
C ALA A 480 38.25 11.83 16.28
N ALA A 481 38.57 11.98 14.99
CA ALA A 481 37.73 12.74 14.08
C ALA A 481 36.26 12.30 14.14
N ALA A 482 35.31 13.25 14.08
CA ALA A 482 33.88 12.94 14.13
C ALA A 482 33.48 12.05 12.94
N VAL A 483 33.90 12.45 11.73
CA VAL A 483 33.83 11.65 10.52
C VAL A 483 35.24 11.49 9.96
N ASN A 484 35.71 10.25 9.74
CA ASN A 484 37.10 10.02 9.33
C ASN A 484 37.43 10.56 7.92
N TYR A 485 36.45 10.52 7.01
CA TYR A 485 36.55 10.96 5.63
C TYR A 485 35.61 12.15 5.38
N ASP A 486 34.85 12.15 4.28
CA ASP A 486 34.03 13.29 3.87
C ASP A 486 32.63 13.23 4.52
N ALA A 487 32.10 14.39 4.87
CA ALA A 487 30.74 14.54 5.40
C ALA A 487 29.94 15.52 4.56
N THR A 488 28.80 15.09 4.02
CA THR A 488 27.82 15.95 3.33
C THR A 488 26.49 15.95 4.09
N ILE A 489 26.06 17.11 4.56
CA ILE A 489 24.88 17.24 5.43
C ILE A 489 23.90 18.22 4.83
N THR A 490 22.63 17.80 4.74
CA THR A 490 21.50 18.68 4.42
C THR A 490 20.47 18.57 5.54
N SER A 491 20.33 19.65 6.31
CA SER A 491 19.37 19.75 7.40
C SER A 491 18.47 20.96 7.22
N LYS A 492 17.23 20.85 7.69
CA LYS A 492 16.27 21.96 7.81
C LYS A 492 16.38 22.68 9.13
N GLY A 493 17.20 22.19 10.06
CA GLY A 493 17.46 22.84 11.34
C GLY A 493 18.94 22.79 11.67
N ASP A 494 19.26 22.65 12.96
CA ASP A 494 20.62 22.82 13.45
C ASP A 494 21.53 21.63 13.15
N VAL A 495 22.80 21.93 12.86
CA VAL A 495 23.87 20.96 12.68
C VAL A 495 24.96 21.20 13.73
N THR A 496 25.16 20.22 14.60
CA THR A 496 26.19 20.22 15.64
C THR A 496 27.18 19.08 15.42
N ILE A 497 28.46 19.40 15.33
CA ILE A 497 29.55 18.42 15.23
C ILE A 497 30.55 18.71 16.34
N GLU A 498 30.74 17.74 17.22
CA GLU A 498 31.62 17.86 18.38
C GLU A 498 32.64 16.72 18.42
N SER A 499 33.90 17.06 18.59
CA SER A 499 34.98 16.11 18.87
C SER A 499 35.94 16.67 19.92
N THR A 500 36.29 15.85 20.92
CA THR A 500 37.28 16.26 21.92
C THR A 500 38.73 15.99 21.50
N ASP A 501 38.96 15.31 20.38
CA ASP A 501 40.29 15.06 19.81
C ASP A 501 40.15 14.71 18.31
N GLY A 502 40.72 15.51 17.41
CA GLY A 502 40.62 15.38 15.97
C GLY A 502 39.58 16.29 15.29
N ARG A 503 39.73 16.44 13.97
CA ARG A 503 38.90 17.26 13.08
C ARG A 503 37.44 16.81 12.94
N ALA A 504 36.60 17.65 12.35
CA ALA A 504 35.19 17.33 12.07
C ALA A 504 35.06 16.29 10.95
N ALA A 505 35.76 16.52 9.84
CA ALA A 505 35.82 15.67 8.65
C ALA A 505 37.09 15.97 7.85
N GLN A 506 37.46 15.13 6.87
CA GLN A 506 38.46 15.51 5.84
C GLN A 506 37.94 16.70 5.04
N LYS A 507 36.77 16.53 4.42
CA LYS A 507 36.00 17.62 3.82
C LYS A 507 34.62 17.67 4.45
N LEU A 508 34.24 18.87 4.89
CA LEU A 508 32.93 19.11 5.48
C LEU A 508 32.10 19.94 4.50
N THR A 509 30.94 19.43 4.11
CA THR A 509 29.97 20.16 3.29
C THR A 509 28.61 20.16 3.98
N ILE A 510 28.15 21.33 4.39
CA ILE A 510 26.80 21.56 4.91
C ILE A 510 26.04 22.32 3.83
N ASN A 511 25.20 21.63 3.07
CA ASN A 511 24.45 22.21 1.95
C ASN A 511 23.31 23.10 2.42
N LYS A 512 22.79 22.83 3.62
CA LYS A 512 21.72 23.59 4.26
C LYS A 512 21.69 23.28 5.76
N ALA A 513 21.53 24.31 6.57
CA ALA A 513 21.24 24.24 8.00
C ALA A 513 20.60 25.55 8.46
N ASP A 514 19.95 25.54 9.62
CA ASP A 514 19.60 26.78 10.31
C ASP A 514 20.84 27.34 11.01
N ASN A 515 21.25 26.74 12.13
CA ASN A 515 22.53 27.07 12.75
C ASN A 515 23.55 25.93 12.55
N VAL A 516 24.83 26.30 12.51
CA VAL A 516 25.94 25.34 12.45
C VAL A 516 26.86 25.57 13.62
N THR A 517 27.16 24.52 14.37
CA THR A 517 28.16 24.56 15.45
C THR A 517 29.14 23.41 15.25
N VAL A 518 30.42 23.73 15.08
CA VAL A 518 31.50 22.76 14.98
C VAL A 518 32.51 23.08 16.07
N ILE A 519 32.66 22.20 17.05
CA ILE A 519 33.61 22.34 18.15
C ILE A 519 34.51 21.13 18.16
N ILE A 520 35.78 21.33 17.81
CA ILE A 520 36.76 20.24 17.69
C ILE A 520 38.03 20.54 18.48
N LYS A 521 38.91 19.56 18.61
CA LYS A 521 40.26 19.75 19.17
C LYS A 521 41.29 19.09 18.26
N ASP A 522 41.84 19.83 17.30
CA ASP A 522 42.85 19.28 16.39
C ASP A 522 43.98 20.29 16.21
N THR A 523 45.22 19.83 16.22
CA THR A 523 46.40 20.68 15.92
C THR A 523 46.40 21.24 14.50
N GLN A 524 45.59 20.67 13.60
CA GLN A 524 45.38 21.15 12.24
C GLN A 524 44.12 22.05 12.16
N ALA A 525 43.49 22.12 10.99
CA ALA A 525 42.21 22.79 10.78
C ALA A 525 41.03 21.89 11.21
N ILE A 526 39.83 22.49 11.35
CA ILE A 526 38.60 21.73 11.60
C ILE A 526 38.27 20.75 10.45
N SER A 527 38.77 21.04 9.25
CA SER A 527 38.74 20.20 8.04
C SER A 527 39.72 20.76 6.99
N GLU A 528 40.06 19.99 5.97
CA GLU A 528 40.90 20.45 4.84
C GLU A 528 40.16 21.40 3.89
N ASN A 529 38.82 21.28 3.82
CA ASN A 529 37.93 22.17 3.06
C ASN A 529 36.52 22.14 3.67
N THR A 530 36.09 23.26 4.26
CA THR A 530 34.74 23.43 4.80
C THR A 530 33.89 24.26 3.84
N LYS A 531 32.73 23.74 3.45
CA LYS A 531 31.70 24.46 2.70
C LYS A 531 30.43 24.50 3.52
N ILE A 532 29.93 25.69 3.83
CA ILE A 532 28.75 25.86 4.68
C ILE A 532 27.75 26.80 4.03
N THR A 533 26.52 26.31 3.90
CA THR A 533 25.34 27.10 3.59
C THR A 533 24.38 27.05 4.78
N ALA A 534 24.18 28.17 5.46
CA ALA A 534 23.34 28.27 6.65
C ALA A 534 22.50 29.56 6.65
N SER A 535 21.30 29.53 7.24
CA SER A 535 20.39 30.70 7.35
C SER A 535 20.62 31.51 8.63
N GLY A 536 21.09 30.85 9.69
CA GLY A 536 21.35 31.37 11.01
C GLY A 536 22.85 31.52 11.30
N THR A 537 23.21 31.29 12.56
CA THR A 537 24.58 31.50 13.07
C THR A 537 25.47 30.30 12.76
N VAL A 538 26.71 30.56 12.35
CA VAL A 538 27.76 29.55 12.19
C VAL A 538 28.85 29.80 13.22
N ILE A 539 29.17 28.78 14.02
CA ILE A 539 30.26 28.80 15.01
C ILE A 539 31.21 27.67 14.69
N LEU A 540 32.46 28.01 14.39
CA LEU A 540 33.56 27.08 14.16
C LEU A 540 34.63 27.35 15.22
N LYS A 541 34.88 26.37 16.08
CA LYS A 541 35.82 26.49 17.19
C LYS A 541 36.77 25.30 17.21
N ASN A 542 38.05 25.58 17.11
CA ASN A 542 39.13 24.66 17.39
C ASN A 542 39.67 24.93 18.80
N THR A 543 39.66 23.92 19.66
CA THR A 543 40.08 24.02 21.06
C THR A 543 41.51 23.56 21.29
N ALA A 544 42.20 23.07 20.26
CA ALA A 544 43.62 22.77 20.33
C ALA A 544 44.42 24.08 20.33
N GLU A 545 45.47 24.13 21.16
CA GLU A 545 46.36 25.28 21.21
C GLU A 545 47.05 25.50 19.86
N GLY A 546 46.85 26.67 19.27
CA GLY A 546 47.39 27.03 17.94
C GLY A 546 46.72 26.34 16.75
N GLY A 547 45.64 25.57 16.96
CA GLY A 547 44.89 24.94 15.88
C GLY A 547 43.99 25.96 15.16
N PRO A 548 44.18 26.22 13.86
CA PRO A 548 43.35 27.17 13.11
C PRO A 548 41.95 26.59 12.80
N VAL A 549 41.05 27.44 12.35
CA VAL A 549 39.79 27.01 11.73
C VAL A 549 40.06 26.40 10.35
N GLY A 550 40.93 27.02 9.54
CA GLY A 550 41.30 26.54 8.20
C GLY A 550 40.50 27.19 7.08
N THR A 551 40.30 26.47 5.97
CA THR A 551 39.64 26.98 4.75
C THR A 551 38.12 26.85 4.85
N VAL A 552 37.41 27.98 4.65
CA VAL A 552 35.95 28.05 4.81
C VAL A 552 35.31 28.80 3.63
N ASP A 553 34.56 28.08 2.80
CA ASP A 553 33.65 28.64 1.82
C ASP A 553 32.26 28.79 2.47
N PHE A 554 31.88 30.02 2.83
CA PHE A 554 30.58 30.31 3.43
C PHE A 554 29.60 30.92 2.42
N THR A 555 28.36 30.43 2.43
CA THR A 555 27.23 31.01 1.70
C THR A 555 26.06 31.26 2.66
N GLN A 556 25.67 32.51 2.84
CA GLN A 556 24.48 32.83 3.62
C GLN A 556 23.23 32.40 2.86
N ALA A 557 22.42 31.53 3.46
CA ALA A 557 21.13 31.16 2.90
C ALA A 557 20.16 32.35 2.98
N ASP A 558 19.15 32.34 2.10
CA ASP A 558 18.08 33.36 2.00
C ASP A 558 18.56 34.77 1.64
N GLY A 559 19.83 34.94 1.22
CA GLY A 559 20.36 36.22 0.75
C GLY A 559 20.46 37.30 1.84
N LYS A 560 20.37 36.91 3.12
CA LYS A 560 20.61 37.82 4.24
C LYS A 560 22.04 38.34 4.21
N LYS A 561 22.24 39.53 4.74
CA LYS A 561 23.59 40.07 4.98
C LYS A 561 24.14 39.44 6.25
N TYR A 562 25.46 39.40 6.37
CA TYR A 562 26.12 38.78 7.51
C TYR A 562 27.38 39.55 7.89
N VAL A 563 27.85 39.30 9.10
CA VAL A 563 29.14 39.75 9.64
C VAL A 563 29.87 38.56 10.20
N TYR A 564 31.18 38.67 10.40
CA TYR A 564 31.94 37.63 11.06
C TYR A 564 32.92 38.15 12.11
N TYR A 565 33.31 37.26 13.00
CA TYR A 565 34.22 37.47 14.12
C TYR A 565 35.23 36.34 14.17
N THR A 566 36.48 36.65 14.48
CA THR A 566 37.56 35.65 14.62
C THR A 566 38.03 35.47 16.07
N SER A 567 37.30 36.03 17.05
CA SER A 567 37.61 35.97 18.48
C SER A 567 36.37 35.63 19.29
N GLU A 568 36.57 34.95 20.43
CA GLU A 568 35.51 34.58 21.39
C GLU A 568 35.11 35.73 22.33
N ALA A 569 35.85 36.84 22.32
CA ALA A 569 35.60 37.96 23.22
C ALA A 569 34.20 38.55 22.96
N GLU A 570 33.48 38.90 24.04
CA GLU A 570 32.14 39.50 23.96
C GLU A 570 32.13 40.84 23.20
N ASP A 571 33.27 41.53 23.14
CA ASP A 571 33.52 42.77 22.42
C ASP A 571 34.33 42.57 21.12
N ALA A 572 34.36 41.34 20.59
CA ALA A 572 35.08 41.05 19.35
C ALA A 572 34.66 42.03 18.24
N LYS A 573 35.66 42.61 17.57
CA LYS A 573 35.43 43.57 16.49
C LYS A 573 34.61 42.91 15.37
N LEU A 574 33.51 43.55 15.01
CA LEU A 574 32.67 43.17 13.88
C LEU A 574 33.44 43.37 12.58
N ILE A 575 33.40 42.36 11.70
CA ILE A 575 34.02 42.43 10.38
C ILE A 575 32.94 42.40 9.30
N ASP A 576 32.87 43.48 8.50
CA ASP A 576 31.98 43.59 7.35
C ASP A 576 32.58 42.87 6.13
N PRO A 577 31.94 41.81 5.60
CA PRO A 577 32.45 41.07 4.45
C PRO A 577 32.53 41.87 3.15
N ARG A 578 31.89 43.05 3.06
CA ARG A 578 31.99 43.95 1.90
C ARG A 578 33.33 44.68 1.84
N ILE A 579 33.93 44.91 3.01
CA ILE A 579 35.21 45.63 3.17
C ILE A 579 36.34 44.62 3.32
N HIS A 580 36.11 43.60 4.15
CA HIS A 580 37.03 42.52 4.43
C HIS A 580 36.34 41.18 4.14
N PRO A 581 36.36 40.71 2.88
CA PRO A 581 35.84 39.39 2.54
C PRO A 581 36.39 38.32 3.48
N LEU A 582 35.59 37.29 3.76
CA LEU A 582 36.06 36.15 4.54
C LEU A 582 37.34 35.60 3.88
N PRO A 583 38.46 35.47 4.62
CA PRO A 583 39.72 35.06 4.02
C PRO A 583 39.66 33.59 3.57
N ASP A 584 40.42 33.25 2.52
CA ASP A 584 40.53 31.88 2.01
C ASP A 584 40.98 30.88 3.09
N THR A 585 41.72 31.35 4.11
CA THR A 585 42.15 30.57 5.27
C THR A 585 42.02 31.39 6.54
N VAL A 586 41.36 30.83 7.55
CA VAL A 586 41.14 31.43 8.86
C VAL A 586 42.16 30.85 9.85
N GLU A 587 43.19 31.64 10.13
CA GLU A 587 44.30 31.28 11.02
C GLU A 587 43.90 31.28 12.52
N SER A 588 42.81 31.95 12.87
CA SER A 588 42.28 31.93 14.24
C SER A 588 41.67 30.57 14.57
N SER A 589 41.70 30.19 15.84
CA SER A 589 41.02 28.99 16.36
C SER A 589 39.50 29.17 16.50
N TYR A 590 38.98 30.38 16.22
CA TYR A 590 37.57 30.69 16.32
C TYR A 590 37.09 31.49 15.11
N LEU A 591 35.92 31.11 14.59
CA LEU A 591 35.16 31.87 13.60
C LEU A 591 33.67 31.80 13.97
N ARG A 592 33.05 32.97 14.08
CA ARG A 592 31.59 33.10 14.22
C ARG A 592 31.07 33.95 13.06
N ILE A 593 30.09 33.44 12.33
CA ILE A 593 29.39 34.17 11.29
C ILE A 593 27.94 34.35 11.73
N GLU A 594 27.44 35.57 11.64
CA GLU A 594 26.10 35.91 12.12
C GLU A 594 25.30 36.68 11.07
N PRO A 595 24.02 36.32 10.86
CA PRO A 595 23.14 37.10 10.00
C PRO A 595 22.84 38.46 10.65
N ARG A 596 22.90 39.52 9.85
CA ARG A 596 22.57 40.89 10.23
C ARG A 596 21.55 41.42 9.21
N GLU A 597 20.37 41.80 9.69
CA GLU A 597 19.26 42.10 8.78
C GLU A 597 19.27 43.54 8.23
N THR A 598 19.99 44.47 8.86
CA THR A 598 19.83 45.90 8.55
C THR A 598 21.16 46.62 8.47
N TYR A 599 21.38 47.30 7.34
CA TYR A 599 22.30 48.44 7.30
C TYR A 599 21.49 49.72 7.43
N TYR A 600 22.13 50.73 7.98
CA TYR A 600 21.59 52.07 8.02
C TYR A 600 22.32 52.96 7.00
N SER A 601 21.60 53.91 6.41
CA SER A 601 22.16 54.80 5.40
C SER A 601 22.94 55.96 6.03
N ILE A 602 24.00 56.37 5.36
CA ILE A 602 24.83 57.52 5.74
C ILE A 602 24.76 58.53 4.60
N THR A 603 24.25 59.72 4.90
CA THR A 603 24.17 60.84 3.96
C THR A 603 24.96 62.02 4.50
N VAL A 604 25.96 62.47 3.75
CA VAL A 604 26.78 63.63 4.12
C VAL A 604 26.67 64.70 3.03
N ALA A 605 26.13 65.87 3.39
CA ALA A 605 26.09 67.04 2.52
C ALA A 605 27.33 67.91 2.73
N ASN A 606 27.93 68.35 1.62
CA ASN A 606 29.18 69.12 1.59
C ASN A 606 30.35 68.39 2.29
N GLY A 607 30.36 67.06 2.24
CA GLY A 607 31.41 66.24 2.80
C GLY A 607 31.38 64.82 2.24
N THR A 608 32.24 63.97 2.77
CA THR A 608 32.34 62.54 2.44
C THR A 608 32.13 61.69 3.70
N ALA A 609 31.74 60.44 3.50
CA ALA A 609 31.70 59.42 4.55
C ALA A 609 32.56 58.23 4.14
N GLN A 610 33.18 57.61 5.13
CA GLN A 610 33.97 56.40 5.02
C GLN A 610 33.50 55.43 6.09
N VAL A 611 33.13 54.21 5.69
CA VAL A 611 32.72 53.14 6.62
C VAL A 611 33.93 52.26 6.90
N GLY A 612 34.24 52.05 8.18
CA GLY A 612 35.42 51.30 8.59
C GLY A 612 36.70 51.86 7.96
N ASP A 613 37.46 50.99 7.32
CA ASP A 613 38.65 51.32 6.55
C ASP A 613 38.42 51.19 5.03
N ASP A 614 37.17 51.23 4.56
CA ASP A 614 36.84 51.23 3.12
C ASP A 614 37.56 52.38 2.41
N THR A 615 38.55 52.06 1.59
CA THR A 615 39.33 53.06 0.83
C THR A 615 38.66 53.45 -0.48
N THR A 616 37.58 52.77 -0.87
CA THR A 616 36.86 53.06 -2.13
C THR A 616 35.90 54.23 -1.99
N GLY A 617 35.42 54.51 -0.77
CA GLY A 617 34.43 55.53 -0.48
C GLY A 617 33.06 55.28 -1.15
N GLN A 618 32.81 54.04 -1.59
CA GLN A 618 31.57 53.67 -2.30
C GLN A 618 30.48 53.17 -1.34
N ILE A 619 30.87 52.75 -0.13
CA ILE A 619 29.93 52.22 0.86
C ILE A 619 29.24 53.38 1.58
N THR A 620 27.96 53.57 1.27
CA THR A 620 27.10 54.60 1.90
C THR A 620 26.17 54.04 2.96
N THR A 621 26.45 52.82 3.44
CA THR A 621 25.62 52.10 4.43
C THR A 621 26.50 51.32 5.39
N ALA A 622 26.18 51.30 6.68
CA ALA A 622 26.98 50.63 7.71
C ALA A 622 26.10 49.78 8.64
N PHE A 623 26.68 48.74 9.24
CA PHE A 623 26.02 47.97 10.28
C PHE A 623 26.02 48.74 11.61
N GLU A 624 25.06 48.48 12.49
CA GLU A 624 25.11 49.02 13.87
C GLU A 624 26.43 48.66 14.56
N GLY A 625 27.07 49.67 15.16
CA GLY A 625 28.34 49.57 15.89
C GLY A 625 29.58 49.68 15.00
N GLU A 626 29.42 49.74 13.68
CA GLU A 626 30.53 49.92 12.75
C GLU A 626 31.00 51.38 12.74
N THR A 627 32.32 51.63 12.84
CA THR A 627 32.86 52.99 12.87
C THR A 627 32.70 53.68 11.51
N VAL A 628 32.17 54.90 11.51
CA VAL A 628 31.99 55.77 10.35
C VAL A 628 32.78 57.05 10.57
N THR A 629 33.62 57.40 9.61
CA THR A 629 34.37 58.66 9.58
C THR A 629 33.78 59.58 8.53
N VAL A 630 33.48 60.82 8.87
CA VAL A 630 33.00 61.83 7.92
C VAL A 630 33.95 63.02 7.86
N LYS A 631 34.09 63.59 6.67
CA LYS A 631 35.04 64.68 6.39
C LYS A 631 34.38 65.78 5.58
N ALA A 632 34.55 67.03 5.99
CA ALA A 632 33.99 68.18 5.31
C ALA A 632 34.78 68.41 4.02
N ASN A 633 34.09 68.83 2.96
CA ASN A 633 34.76 69.23 1.73
C ASN A 633 35.57 70.52 1.97
N ALA A 634 36.69 70.68 1.27
CA ALA A 634 37.35 71.98 1.27
C ALA A 634 36.39 73.04 0.64
N PRO A 635 36.34 74.28 1.15
CA PRO A 635 35.68 75.38 0.46
C PRO A 635 36.20 75.50 -0.98
N THR A 636 35.35 75.95 -1.91
CA THR A 636 35.81 76.23 -3.28
C THR A 636 36.85 77.36 -3.27
N ASP A 637 37.70 77.44 -4.30
CA ASP A 637 38.71 78.52 -4.41
C ASP A 637 38.09 79.92 -4.29
N GLU A 638 36.86 80.10 -4.82
CA GLU A 638 36.10 81.36 -4.74
C GLU A 638 35.62 81.65 -3.30
N ASP A 639 35.13 80.64 -2.60
CA ASP A 639 34.67 80.75 -1.21
C ASP A 639 35.84 80.94 -0.24
N ALA A 640 36.95 80.24 -0.46
CA ALA A 640 38.18 80.40 0.30
C ALA A 640 38.73 81.83 0.18
N ALA A 641 38.67 82.44 -1.01
CA ALA A 641 39.06 83.85 -1.24
C ALA A 641 38.17 84.86 -0.49
N LYS A 642 36.90 84.51 -0.22
CA LYS A 642 35.97 85.28 0.63
C LYS A 642 36.15 85.00 2.13
N GLY A 643 37.12 84.16 2.50
CA GLY A 643 37.41 83.79 3.88
C GLY A 643 36.49 82.71 4.45
N VAL A 644 35.68 82.03 3.63
CA VAL A 644 34.78 80.95 4.07
C VAL A 644 35.59 79.83 4.72
N LYS A 645 35.22 79.43 5.94
CA LYS A 645 35.84 78.31 6.67
C LYS A 645 34.79 77.36 7.22
N PHE A 646 35.13 76.08 7.32
CA PHE A 646 34.31 75.10 8.01
C PHE A 646 34.04 75.58 9.45
N HIS A 647 32.79 75.48 9.88
CA HIS A 647 32.38 75.90 11.21
C HIS A 647 32.03 74.69 12.09
N HIS A 648 31.06 73.87 11.67
CA HIS A 648 30.60 72.70 12.43
C HIS A 648 29.83 71.72 11.54
N TRP A 649 29.64 70.50 12.04
CA TRP A 649 28.71 69.54 11.49
C TRP A 649 27.31 69.74 12.06
N LYS A 650 26.30 69.78 11.19
CA LYS A 650 24.90 69.82 11.57
C LYS A 650 24.29 68.44 11.36
N VAL A 651 23.71 67.87 12.43
CA VAL A 651 22.85 66.69 12.33
C VAL A 651 21.47 67.13 11.84
N GLU A 652 21.00 66.57 10.72
CA GLU A 652 19.71 66.97 10.14
C GLU A 652 18.52 66.31 10.85
N GLU A 653 17.40 67.03 10.90
CA GLU A 653 16.12 66.54 11.42
C GLU A 653 15.72 65.25 10.70
N GLY A 654 15.39 64.21 11.48
CA GLY A 654 15.10 62.86 10.97
C GLY A 654 16.25 61.86 11.15
N SER A 655 17.46 62.30 11.54
CA SER A 655 18.51 61.39 12.02
C SER A 655 18.09 60.82 13.38
N THR A 656 17.80 59.53 13.45
CA THR A 656 17.12 58.90 14.61
C THR A 656 18.03 58.57 15.79
N ALA A 657 19.31 58.95 15.72
CA ALA A 657 20.36 58.33 16.51
C ALA A 657 21.10 59.22 17.51
N PHE A 658 21.15 60.52 17.27
CA PHE A 658 21.97 61.43 18.08
C PHE A 658 21.07 62.29 18.96
N THR A 659 21.05 62.00 20.26
CA THR A 659 20.64 63.01 21.24
C THR A 659 21.77 64.03 21.32
N LEU A 660 21.58 65.21 20.75
CA LEU A 660 22.50 66.36 20.87
C LEU A 660 22.66 66.71 22.36
N THR A 661 23.73 66.20 22.96
CA THR A 661 24.17 66.50 24.33
C THR A 661 25.55 67.12 24.19
N ASP A 662 25.91 68.12 24.99
CA ASP A 662 27.27 68.70 24.93
C ASP A 662 28.33 67.59 25.03
N GLY A 663 29.27 67.58 24.09
CA GLY A 663 30.29 66.53 23.95
C GLY A 663 29.99 65.38 22.95
N LYS A 664 28.92 65.46 22.14
CA LYS A 664 28.64 64.52 21.02
C LYS A 664 28.53 65.25 19.66
N LEU A 665 28.61 64.46 18.58
CA LEU A 665 28.53 64.86 17.17
C LEU A 665 27.56 66.05 16.92
N GLY A 666 28.08 67.22 16.55
CA GLY A 666 27.32 68.44 16.29
C GLY A 666 27.15 69.39 17.50
N SER A 667 27.91 69.20 18.58
CA SER A 667 27.96 70.14 19.71
C SER A 667 28.85 71.37 19.43
N LYS A 668 28.72 72.42 20.26
CA LYS A 668 29.57 73.63 20.15
C LYS A 668 31.06 73.37 20.43
N GLU A 669 31.38 72.24 21.04
CA GLU A 669 32.74 71.84 21.44
C GLU A 669 33.54 71.21 20.28
N GLU A 670 32.87 70.74 19.21
CA GLU A 670 33.49 70.21 17.97
C GLU A 670 33.68 71.27 16.89
N ALA A 671 33.44 72.55 17.21
CA ALA A 671 33.60 73.65 16.26
C ALA A 671 35.04 73.72 15.74
N GLY A 672 35.21 73.64 14.42
CA GLY A 672 36.52 73.66 13.76
C GLY A 672 37.17 72.29 13.47
N THR A 673 36.54 71.17 13.83
CA THR A 673 37.04 69.83 13.48
C THR A 673 36.39 69.32 12.18
N GLU A 674 37.14 69.41 11.07
CA GLU A 674 36.65 69.05 9.72
C GLU A 674 36.43 67.54 9.52
N GLU A 675 37.01 66.69 10.36
CA GLU A 675 36.94 65.23 10.27
C GLU A 675 36.57 64.61 11.63
N ILE A 676 35.48 63.86 11.67
CA ILE A 676 34.92 63.26 12.90
C ILE A 676 34.61 61.77 12.66
N SER A 677 34.65 60.96 13.72
CA SER A 677 34.30 59.54 13.67
C SER A 677 33.27 59.19 14.74
N PHE A 678 32.36 58.27 14.42
CA PHE A 678 31.33 57.77 15.33
C PHE A 678 30.99 56.31 15.02
N ASP A 679 30.52 55.56 16.01
CA ASP A 679 29.97 54.22 15.78
C ASP A 679 28.55 54.32 15.24
N MET A 680 28.27 53.57 14.17
CA MET A 680 26.99 53.65 13.46
C MET A 680 25.85 53.28 14.42
N PRO A 681 24.92 54.20 14.66
CA PRO A 681 23.81 53.96 15.57
C PRO A 681 22.69 53.14 14.91
N LYS A 682 21.67 52.78 15.71
CA LYS A 682 20.41 52.22 15.17
C LYS A 682 19.62 53.31 14.44
N GLY A 683 19.82 53.43 13.14
CA GLY A 683 19.05 54.33 12.29
C GLY A 683 19.91 55.10 11.30
N ASP A 684 19.24 55.64 10.27
CA ASP A 684 19.89 56.42 9.23
C ASP A 684 20.47 57.73 9.77
N VAL A 685 21.66 58.10 9.27
CA VAL A 685 22.42 59.27 9.68
C VAL A 685 22.51 60.27 8.53
N LYS A 686 22.12 61.52 8.79
CA LYS A 686 22.25 62.62 7.84
C LYS A 686 22.99 63.81 8.47
N LEU A 687 24.14 64.16 7.90
CA LEU A 687 25.02 65.23 8.34
C LEU A 687 25.23 66.27 7.24
N THR A 688 25.38 67.53 7.62
CA THR A 688 25.71 68.64 6.72
C THR A 688 26.91 69.40 7.26
N ALA A 689 27.97 69.58 6.45
CA ALA A 689 29.06 70.49 6.79
C ALA A 689 28.59 71.94 6.63
N VAL A 690 28.64 72.71 7.71
CA VAL A 690 28.25 74.13 7.74
C VAL A 690 29.49 75.00 7.73
N TYR A 691 29.51 76.01 6.85
CA TYR A 691 30.62 76.95 6.68
C TYR A 691 30.21 78.36 7.12
N SER A 692 31.18 79.19 7.49
CA SER A 692 30.99 80.57 7.95
C SER A 692 31.96 81.54 7.30
N ILE A 693 31.56 82.81 7.17
CA ILE A 693 32.38 83.91 6.66
C ILE A 693 32.78 84.83 7.82
N PRO A 694 34.07 85.20 7.98
CA PRO A 694 34.51 86.14 8.99
C PRO A 694 33.85 87.52 8.79
N ALA A 695 33.31 88.09 9.86
CA ALA A 695 32.64 89.40 9.82
C ALA A 695 33.52 90.53 9.25
N SER A 696 34.85 90.44 9.39
CA SER A 696 35.83 91.40 8.89
C SER A 696 35.87 91.56 7.36
N VAL A 697 35.23 90.64 6.60
CA VAL A 697 35.20 90.67 5.13
C VAL A 697 33.95 91.38 4.60
N LEU A 698 32.93 91.64 5.43
CA LEU A 698 31.71 92.37 5.06
C LEU A 698 31.90 93.89 5.24
N ARG A 699 32.62 94.52 4.31
CA ARG A 699 32.83 95.99 4.28
C ARG A 699 31.81 96.66 3.37
N SER A 700 31.20 97.75 3.83
CA SER A 700 30.34 98.63 3.03
C SER A 700 30.87 100.05 3.08
N THR A 701 30.61 100.85 2.04
CA THR A 701 31.04 102.25 2.00
C THR A 701 29.98 103.15 2.59
N VAL A 702 30.37 103.99 3.56
CA VAL A 702 29.56 105.09 4.07
C VAL A 702 30.00 106.37 3.38
N THR A 703 29.07 107.00 2.68
CA THR A 703 29.27 108.28 1.99
C THR A 703 28.56 109.38 2.78
N VAL A 704 29.30 110.43 3.15
CA VAL A 704 28.77 111.62 3.82
C VAL A 704 28.94 112.82 2.91
N THR A 705 27.81 113.41 2.52
CA THR A 705 27.79 114.63 1.70
C THR A 705 27.69 115.85 2.61
N GLY A 706 28.57 116.85 2.43
CA GLY A 706 28.59 118.06 3.27
C GLY A 706 29.31 117.89 4.61
N GLY A 707 30.05 116.80 4.80
CA GLY A 707 30.82 116.51 6.01
C GLY A 707 31.93 115.50 5.79
N THR A 708 32.59 115.11 6.88
CA THR A 708 33.53 113.98 6.93
C THR A 708 32.99 112.90 7.84
N ALA A 709 33.22 111.64 7.46
CA ALA A 709 33.01 110.48 8.29
C ALA A 709 34.34 109.95 8.80
N LYS A 710 34.32 109.32 9.97
CA LYS A 710 35.45 108.62 10.56
C LYS A 710 35.01 107.25 11.08
N SER A 711 35.69 106.22 10.61
CA SER A 711 35.56 104.86 11.12
C SER A 711 36.92 104.38 11.64
N THR A 712 36.97 103.16 12.17
CA THR A 712 38.23 102.48 12.51
C THR A 712 39.12 102.21 11.29
N LEU A 713 38.59 102.35 10.06
CA LEU A 713 39.29 102.03 8.81
C LEU A 713 39.76 103.27 8.03
N GLY A 714 39.28 104.47 8.35
CA GLY A 714 39.69 105.71 7.66
C GLY A 714 38.82 106.92 7.99
N GLU A 715 39.22 108.09 7.48
CA GLU A 715 38.54 109.37 7.67
C GLU A 715 38.42 110.12 6.32
N GLY A 716 37.24 110.62 5.98
CA GLY A 716 36.96 111.27 4.69
C GLY A 716 35.45 111.33 4.37
N SER A 717 35.08 111.84 3.19
CA SER A 717 33.67 111.89 2.75
C SER A 717 33.14 110.54 2.27
N ASP A 718 34.03 109.61 1.89
CA ASP A 718 33.71 108.26 1.46
C ASP A 718 34.65 107.30 2.20
N ILE A 719 34.12 106.53 3.14
CA ILE A 719 34.94 105.62 3.94
C ILE A 719 34.36 104.20 3.98
N PRO A 720 35.19 103.15 3.98
CA PRO A 720 34.72 101.82 4.31
C PRO A 720 34.39 101.73 5.80
N ALA A 721 33.31 101.01 6.11
CA ALA A 721 32.91 100.64 7.46
C ALA A 721 32.55 99.15 7.50
N GLU A 722 32.86 98.50 8.62
CA GLU A 722 32.46 97.12 8.89
C GLU A 722 31.06 97.11 9.54
N ILE A 723 30.23 96.15 9.17
CA ILE A 723 28.87 96.01 9.74
C ILE A 723 28.98 95.88 11.27
N GLY A 724 28.20 96.67 12.01
CA GLY A 724 28.19 96.69 13.48
C GLY A 724 29.20 97.63 14.14
N THR A 725 29.96 98.41 13.36
CA THR A 725 30.87 99.45 13.88
C THR A 725 30.21 100.84 13.91
N THR A 726 30.56 101.67 14.89
CA THR A 726 30.12 103.06 14.97
C THR A 726 30.95 103.92 14.02
N VAL A 727 30.29 104.76 13.22
CA VAL A 727 30.92 105.75 12.34
C VAL A 727 30.59 107.14 12.87
N GLU A 728 31.63 107.91 13.19
CA GLU A 728 31.47 109.30 13.62
C GLU A 728 31.37 110.20 12.39
N ILE A 729 30.35 111.04 12.32
CA ILE A 729 30.14 111.97 11.20
C ILE A 729 30.17 113.41 11.70
N THR A 730 30.92 114.27 11.00
CA THR A 730 31.10 115.68 11.36
C THR A 730 30.75 116.56 10.16
N ALA A 731 29.91 117.58 10.38
CA ALA A 731 29.52 118.50 9.33
C ALA A 731 30.69 119.42 8.98
N THR A 732 30.94 119.66 7.70
CA THR A 732 31.96 120.63 7.29
C THR A 732 31.41 122.03 7.59
N PRO A 733 32.14 122.88 8.34
CA PRO A 733 31.69 124.23 8.63
C PRO A 733 31.50 125.01 7.32
N TYR A 734 30.32 125.61 7.13
CA TYR A 734 30.06 126.45 5.96
C TYR A 734 30.84 127.76 6.05
N ASP A 735 31.33 128.23 4.90
CA ASP A 735 32.04 129.50 4.77
C ASP A 735 31.12 130.67 5.12
N ALA A 736 31.34 131.24 6.31
CA ALA A 736 30.51 132.29 6.90
C ALA A 736 30.50 133.59 6.07
N GLU A 737 31.50 133.82 5.21
CA GLU A 737 31.52 134.99 4.33
C GLU A 737 30.65 134.80 3.08
N LYS A 738 30.41 133.55 2.67
CA LYS A 738 29.69 133.23 1.43
C LYS A 738 28.19 132.96 1.65
N TYR A 739 27.80 132.48 2.84
CA TYR A 739 26.41 132.19 3.20
C TYR A 739 26.10 132.60 4.67
N PRO A 740 26.00 133.91 4.96
CA PRO A 740 25.77 134.37 6.33
C PRO A 740 24.39 133.93 6.85
N GLY A 741 24.38 133.25 8.00
CA GLY A 741 23.17 132.82 8.72
C GLY A 741 22.74 131.37 8.55
N MET A 742 23.53 130.52 7.87
CA MET A 742 23.28 129.08 7.82
C MET A 742 23.91 128.35 9.01
N GLU A 743 23.14 127.49 9.66
CA GLU A 743 23.57 126.57 10.71
C GLU A 743 23.26 125.13 10.32
N PHE A 744 24.05 124.18 10.82
CA PHE A 744 23.75 122.76 10.66
C PHE A 744 22.47 122.42 11.42
N VAL A 745 21.53 121.73 10.75
CA VAL A 745 20.23 121.37 11.34
C VAL A 745 20.18 119.89 11.70
N GLU A 746 20.37 118.99 10.72
CA GLU A 746 20.32 117.54 10.94
C GLU A 746 21.05 116.76 9.84
N TRP A 747 21.32 115.48 10.13
CA TRP A 747 21.77 114.49 9.16
C TRP A 747 20.58 113.66 8.66
N GLU A 748 20.53 113.41 7.35
CA GLU A 748 19.56 112.50 6.73
C GLU A 748 20.26 111.23 6.26
N ILE A 749 19.78 110.05 6.67
CA ILE A 749 20.25 108.77 6.13
C ILE A 749 19.56 108.50 4.80
N LYS A 750 20.35 108.30 3.74
CA LYS A 750 19.86 107.86 2.45
C LYS A 750 20.49 106.54 2.04
N TYR A 751 19.65 105.56 1.73
CA TYR A 751 20.06 104.29 1.13
C TYR A 751 20.05 104.41 -0.41
N PRO A 752 20.94 103.70 -1.11
CA PRO A 752 20.93 103.68 -2.58
C PRO A 752 19.65 103.02 -3.13
N ASP A 753 19.22 103.40 -4.32
CA ASP A 753 17.97 102.91 -4.95
C ASP A 753 17.94 101.37 -5.08
N SER A 754 19.10 100.76 -5.31
CA SER A 754 19.27 99.29 -5.35
C SER A 754 18.93 98.58 -4.03
N PHE A 755 18.95 99.29 -2.90
CA PHE A 755 18.54 98.78 -1.60
C PHE A 755 17.02 98.73 -1.48
N TYR A 756 16.32 99.74 -1.99
CA TYR A 756 14.86 99.79 -2.00
C TYR A 756 14.26 98.78 -3.00
N GLU A 757 14.94 98.50 -4.12
CA GLU A 757 14.53 97.44 -5.05
C GLU A 757 14.58 96.04 -4.41
N LYS A 758 15.59 95.77 -3.57
CA LYS A 758 15.72 94.49 -2.84
C LYS A 758 14.77 94.37 -1.65
N PHE A 759 14.38 95.49 -1.04
CA PHE A 759 13.50 95.54 0.13
C PHE A 759 12.27 96.45 -0.10
N PRO A 760 11.35 96.09 -1.02
CA PRO A 760 10.24 96.95 -1.42
C PRO A 760 9.21 97.20 -0.32
N GLY A 761 9.20 96.39 0.75
CA GLY A 761 8.35 96.56 1.94
C GLY A 761 8.96 97.40 3.06
N GLY A 762 10.15 97.99 2.84
CA GLY A 762 10.93 98.69 3.86
C GLY A 762 12.16 97.90 4.32
N ILE A 763 13.19 98.61 4.80
CA ILE A 763 14.48 98.03 5.19
C ILE A 763 14.35 97.33 6.56
N PRO A 764 14.75 96.06 6.73
CA PRO A 764 14.69 95.37 8.02
C PRO A 764 15.42 96.12 9.15
N GLU A 765 14.84 96.14 10.36
CA GLU A 765 15.32 96.96 11.49
C GLU A 765 16.79 96.68 11.88
N ASN A 766 17.26 95.44 11.70
CA ASN A 766 18.65 95.05 11.97
C ASN A 766 19.66 95.49 10.90
N LEU A 767 19.18 96.02 9.77
CA LEU A 767 19.98 96.56 8.66
C LEU A 767 19.87 98.09 8.54
N GLN A 768 19.02 98.71 9.35
CA GLN A 768 18.89 100.17 9.38
C GLN A 768 20.09 100.79 10.13
N LEU A 769 20.73 101.77 9.50
CA LEU A 769 21.60 102.73 10.16
C LEU A 769 20.78 103.49 11.21
N LYS A 770 21.33 103.59 12.42
CA LYS A 770 20.77 104.38 13.51
C LYS A 770 21.68 105.58 13.74
N LEU A 771 21.12 106.78 13.66
CA LEU A 771 21.80 108.02 14.04
C LEU A 771 21.55 108.25 15.53
N ASP A 772 22.62 108.19 16.34
CA ASP A 772 22.60 108.71 17.70
C ASP A 772 23.22 110.11 17.68
N ASN A 773 22.42 111.12 17.96
CA ASN A 773 22.91 112.50 18.09
C ASN A 773 23.66 112.64 19.42
N ALA A 774 24.98 112.82 19.35
CA ALA A 774 25.84 113.12 20.50
C ALA A 774 26.22 114.59 20.52
#